data_AF-A0A352UDB3-F1
#
_entry.id   AF-A0A352UDB3-F1
#
_cell.length_a   1.000
_cell.length_b   1.000
_cell.length_c   1.000
_cell.angle_alpha   90.00
_cell.angle_beta   90.00
_cell.angle_gamma   90.00
#
_symmetry.space_group_name_H-M   'P 1'
#
loop_
_entity.id
_entity.type
_entity.pdbx_description
1 polymer ?
#
loop_
_entity_poly.entity_id
_entity_poly.type
_entity_poly.pdbx_seq_one_letter_code
_entity_poly.pdbx_strand_id
1 'polypeptide(L)'
;MQTAHESMKALANTIRKSSVFGLLSSSDNRSLKWAEKCADRAISHDFSRLSDRQLRNEFYASNELARTLSIASTTVNRRLGVWQIFEMSAEFEDFARFHDIADQVIETAHFSDSIKYFTEPDFSDTPAFEEMLDRSLDDNGLTGQYRAIVRGLVIAAERRKTALPEHISLSADFYKAIAELDERHNLKFTPTRQQVIAAALLTRGIIVEMDAGEGKTISTVLAALAYAAQGSRIHVLTSNDYLAQRDAEWLEPVYESLGVSVAPVISPMDEDERRMAYARTVVYSTVREVGFDFLKDNLKLPPDKLIQFGIENAIVDEADHVLIDQHRTPLIISGNETADIATVEKSHGVIRQLLDLHSRQVAQAEQELNSDACPDDDAELAMLYAANPDNDTLKRITTQRGDSRQRLLTELADIEDTASARDFENRYYYRVDSHTRTVRLTERGEACIDASLGTANSDRRWAAHSQAHQFLRAYTLFTRDVDYIVDDDGVVLVDPFNGRLLPDNRYLHGLQIALEAKEGLPPTPDAETLAQITIPGLMGRYQQVSGLSGTAIEAQDDFLRDYGLPVVRIEPSEPSQRTEFPPEIHNNTEAQHSAILAEVEHWHSLGRPVLIGTTSVVESEDISSLLRDNDVPHNLLNAVNSEREAQIIRDAGEFGAVTVATNMAGRGTDILLKPDLNQRILRAAKSMVSNQPRSNFSIDCATSAEASLLAHELDTSDKFEISLTGVATVEVKPMCSYLAPENKKSFGLGLCVIGVSLNGSSRIDRQLKGRAGRQGAFGASKLIVSSQDDPIAFSRQANSIRSANATNTRRVPILVQSIQSESDADERWRSALSRDYSSVVETQTLSFYHWRRELLASNVWRQSRSDSVVSWAIEFISSEFDSISETGYETVFDQIQSQLWTNIGIDCEWMYGLGKTELSAQLAATVLDAVDDISRQFEYEEFDQLARNAQVETADKLWPQHLNHLQDVALSCAIAGPTHRAAVGEFIEQAHSSFQAFLDDVNREVVPSILALDTAGERRNQTEQPIVIGNEILSVLA
;
A
#
# COMPACT_ATOMS: atom_id res chain seq x y z
N MET A 1 -10.99 -9.62 32.08
CA MET A 1 -11.24 -10.83 31.26
C MET A 1 -12.69 -10.96 30.77
N GLN A 2 -13.71 -11.04 31.64
CA GLN A 2 -15.12 -11.09 31.21
C GLN A 2 -15.57 -9.82 30.46
N THR A 3 -15.04 -8.67 30.88
CA THR A 3 -15.15 -7.37 30.19
C THR A 3 -14.43 -7.32 28.85
N ALA A 4 -13.33 -8.05 28.66
CA ALA A 4 -12.63 -8.14 27.37
C ALA A 4 -13.38 -9.06 26.40
N HIS A 5 -13.94 -10.18 26.89
CA HIS A 5 -14.81 -11.05 26.10
C HIS A 5 -16.16 -10.38 25.73
N GLU A 6 -16.74 -9.62 26.66
CA GLU A 6 -17.90 -8.76 26.37
C GLU A 6 -17.54 -7.58 25.47
N SER A 7 -16.33 -7.02 25.59
CA SER A 7 -15.84 -5.98 24.66
C SER A 7 -15.56 -6.55 23.29
N MET A 8 -15.03 -7.77 23.15
CA MET A 8 -14.89 -8.45 21.85
C MET A 8 -16.25 -8.81 21.26
N LYS A 9 -17.21 -9.27 22.07
CA LYS A 9 -18.59 -9.51 21.61
C LYS A 9 -19.33 -8.21 21.31
N ALA A 10 -19.06 -7.13 22.04
CA ALA A 10 -19.63 -5.81 21.82
C ALA A 10 -18.96 -5.13 20.64
N LEU A 11 -17.67 -5.32 20.38
CA LEU A 11 -16.94 -4.83 19.22
C LEU A 11 -17.38 -5.63 17.98
N ALA A 12 -17.43 -6.96 18.05
CA ALA A 12 -17.99 -7.81 17.00
C ALA A 12 -19.48 -7.53 16.74
N ASN A 13 -20.25 -7.22 17.79
CA ASN A 13 -21.64 -6.78 17.64
C ASN A 13 -21.77 -5.30 17.24
N THR A 14 -20.80 -4.43 17.49
CA THR A 14 -20.80 -3.02 17.04
C THR A 14 -20.37 -2.96 15.58
N ILE A 15 -19.45 -3.82 15.16
CA ILE A 15 -19.11 -4.10 13.76
C ILE A 15 -20.32 -4.71 13.02
N ARG A 16 -21.14 -5.54 13.69
CA ARG A 16 -22.40 -6.08 13.12
C ARG A 16 -23.64 -5.17 13.26
N LYS A 17 -23.70 -4.27 14.26
CA LYS A 17 -24.85 -3.41 14.58
C LYS A 17 -24.62 -1.92 14.25
N SER A 18 -23.43 -1.52 13.81
CA SER A 18 -23.25 -0.30 13.03
C SER A 18 -24.10 -0.48 11.78
N SER A 19 -25.30 0.07 11.87
CA SER A 19 -26.43 -0.13 10.97
C SER A 19 -26.22 0.67 9.68
N VAL A 20 -25.17 0.30 8.94
CA VAL A 20 -25.01 0.59 7.52
C VAL A 20 -25.32 -0.66 6.68
N PHE A 21 -25.33 -1.85 7.29
CA PHE A 21 -25.56 -3.14 6.61
C PHE A 21 -27.03 -3.45 6.19
N GLY A 22 -27.91 -2.44 6.17
CA GLY A 22 -29.34 -2.62 5.85
C GLY A 22 -29.85 -1.92 4.59
N LEU A 23 -29.03 -1.20 3.81
CA LEU A 23 -29.54 -0.31 2.75
C LEU A 23 -28.80 -0.35 1.40
N LEU A 24 -27.79 -1.20 1.23
CA LEU A 24 -26.77 -1.01 0.19
C LEU A 24 -26.94 -1.82 -1.11
N SER A 25 -28.16 -1.98 -1.60
CA SER A 25 -28.38 -2.35 -3.01
C SER A 25 -29.35 -1.42 -3.76
N SER A 26 -29.85 -0.38 -3.07
CA SER A 26 -30.70 0.68 -3.65
C SER A 26 -30.26 2.10 -3.25
N SER A 27 -29.08 2.22 -2.61
CA SER A 27 -28.52 3.41 -1.96
C SER A 27 -27.75 4.35 -2.88
N ASP A 28 -27.17 3.85 -3.96
CA ASP A 28 -26.15 4.59 -4.74
C ASP A 28 -26.75 5.86 -5.36
N ASN A 29 -28.00 5.75 -5.77
CA ASN A 29 -28.75 6.85 -6.36
C ASN A 29 -29.26 7.88 -5.32
N ARG A 30 -29.32 7.54 -4.02
CA ARG A 30 -29.75 8.48 -2.97
C ARG A 30 -28.62 9.38 -2.52
N SER A 31 -27.42 8.82 -2.32
CA SER A 31 -26.24 9.59 -1.94
C SER A 31 -25.84 10.58 -3.03
N LEU A 32 -25.82 10.13 -4.29
CA LEU A 32 -25.56 10.99 -5.43
C LEU A 32 -26.59 12.12 -5.55
N LYS A 33 -27.90 11.82 -5.51
CA LYS A 33 -28.96 12.84 -5.56
C LYS A 33 -28.90 13.84 -4.40
N TRP A 34 -28.47 13.41 -3.22
CA TRP A 34 -28.26 14.32 -2.10
C TRP A 34 -27.06 15.25 -2.37
N ALA A 35 -25.96 14.70 -2.87
CA ALA A 35 -24.75 15.47 -3.18
C ALA A 35 -25.00 16.47 -4.32
N GLU A 36 -25.76 16.08 -5.35
CA GLU A 36 -26.24 16.97 -6.41
C GLU A 36 -27.01 18.16 -5.85
N LYS A 37 -28.00 17.92 -4.97
CA LYS A 37 -28.75 19.00 -4.31
C LYS A 37 -27.87 19.88 -3.43
N CYS A 38 -26.87 19.30 -2.77
CA CYS A 38 -25.92 20.04 -1.96
C CYS A 38 -25.07 20.96 -2.85
N ALA A 39 -24.55 20.43 -3.96
CA ALA A 39 -23.77 21.17 -4.93
C ALA A 39 -24.58 22.29 -5.59
N ASP A 40 -25.83 22.01 -6.00
CA ASP A 40 -26.71 23.03 -6.59
C ASP A 40 -26.96 24.18 -5.61
N ARG A 41 -27.13 23.87 -4.32
CA ARG A 41 -27.23 24.90 -3.26
C ARG A 41 -25.91 25.61 -3.03
N ALA A 42 -24.77 24.93 -3.05
CA ALA A 42 -23.46 25.55 -2.90
C ALA A 42 -23.18 26.56 -4.01
N ILE A 43 -23.47 26.17 -5.26
CA ILE A 43 -23.32 27.02 -6.45
C ILE A 43 -24.27 28.23 -6.41
N SER A 44 -25.43 28.10 -5.79
CA SER A 44 -26.38 29.22 -5.65
C SER A 44 -25.96 30.32 -4.66
N HIS A 45 -25.02 30.02 -3.77
CA HIS A 45 -24.49 31.03 -2.85
C HIS A 45 -23.40 31.85 -3.55
N ASP A 46 -23.47 33.17 -3.43
CA ASP A 46 -22.46 34.09 -3.95
C ASP A 46 -21.72 34.79 -2.80
N PHE A 47 -20.47 34.39 -2.59
CA PHE A 47 -19.56 35.00 -1.61
C PHE A 47 -18.47 35.85 -2.27
N SER A 48 -18.57 36.11 -3.58
CA SER A 48 -17.56 36.85 -4.35
C SER A 48 -17.27 38.25 -3.79
N ARG A 49 -18.23 38.85 -3.08
CA ARG A 49 -18.14 40.22 -2.52
C ARG A 49 -17.53 40.30 -1.13
N LEU A 50 -17.31 39.18 -0.44
CA LEU A 50 -16.78 39.19 0.92
C LEU A 50 -15.25 39.33 0.91
N SER A 51 -14.67 40.07 1.85
CA SER A 51 -13.22 40.06 2.05
C SER A 51 -12.74 38.71 2.61
N ASP A 52 -11.45 38.37 2.51
CA ASP A 52 -10.93 37.10 3.03
C ASP A 52 -11.16 36.94 4.54
N ARG A 53 -11.09 38.04 5.31
CA ARG A 53 -11.47 38.06 6.73
C ARG A 53 -12.95 37.75 6.95
N GLN A 54 -13.82 38.31 6.11
CA GLN A 54 -15.26 38.03 6.17
C GLN A 54 -15.56 36.59 5.75
N LEU A 55 -14.91 36.07 4.71
CA LEU A 55 -15.00 34.68 4.30
C LEU A 55 -14.58 33.74 5.43
N ARG A 56 -13.46 34.03 6.11
CA ARG A 56 -12.98 33.25 7.26
C ARG A 56 -13.99 33.25 8.41
N ASN A 57 -14.55 34.39 8.76
CA ASN A 57 -15.57 34.48 9.80
C ASN A 57 -16.83 33.67 9.43
N GLU A 58 -17.27 33.75 8.17
CA GLU A 58 -18.40 33.00 7.65
C GLU A 58 -18.12 31.49 7.58
N PHE A 59 -16.87 31.11 7.28
CA PHE A 59 -16.43 29.72 7.19
C PHE A 59 -16.60 28.98 8.52
N TYR A 60 -16.15 29.57 9.63
CA TYR A 60 -16.30 28.99 10.97
C TYR A 60 -17.69 29.21 11.59
N ALA A 61 -18.48 30.16 11.09
CA ALA A 61 -19.86 30.36 11.53
C ALA A 61 -20.87 29.43 10.82
N SER A 62 -20.46 28.81 9.71
CA SER A 62 -21.34 28.01 8.86
C SER A 62 -21.57 26.60 9.44
N ASN A 63 -22.83 26.28 9.70
CA ASN A 63 -23.26 24.91 10.07
C ASN A 63 -23.82 24.12 8.88
N GLU A 64 -23.86 24.71 7.68
CA GLU A 64 -24.41 24.08 6.47
C GLU A 64 -23.29 23.73 5.48
N LEU A 65 -23.16 22.44 5.13
CA LEU A 65 -22.14 21.95 4.21
C LEU A 65 -22.14 22.70 2.86
N ALA A 66 -23.31 22.96 2.28
CA ALA A 66 -23.43 23.67 1.00
C ALA A 66 -22.82 25.08 1.07
N ARG A 67 -23.02 25.77 2.19
CA ARG A 67 -22.46 27.11 2.42
C ARG A 67 -20.95 27.04 2.61
N THR A 68 -20.45 26.07 3.38
CA THR A 68 -19.02 25.84 3.57
C THR A 68 -18.31 25.50 2.25
N LEU A 69 -18.89 24.62 1.43
CA LEU A 69 -18.35 24.26 0.11
C LEU A 69 -18.35 25.44 -0.86
N SER A 70 -19.33 26.34 -0.77
CA SER A 70 -19.36 27.58 -1.57
C SER A 70 -18.25 28.56 -1.16
N ILE A 71 -18.01 28.72 0.14
CA ILE A 71 -16.90 29.54 0.66
C ILE A 71 -15.56 28.94 0.24
N ALA A 72 -15.39 27.62 0.37
CA ALA A 72 -14.20 26.91 -0.08
C ALA A 72 -13.98 27.07 -1.60
N SER A 73 -15.04 26.92 -2.40
CA SER A 73 -14.97 27.09 -3.86
C SER A 73 -14.58 28.53 -4.25
N THR A 74 -15.13 29.53 -3.55
CA THR A 74 -14.77 30.94 -3.74
C THR A 74 -13.30 31.18 -3.42
N THR A 75 -12.79 30.54 -2.38
CA THR A 75 -11.39 30.66 -1.94
C THR A 75 -10.43 30.04 -2.95
N VAL A 76 -10.72 28.81 -3.40
CA VAL A 76 -9.97 28.13 -4.45
C VAL A 76 -9.94 28.97 -5.72
N ASN A 77 -11.08 29.55 -6.11
CA ASN A 77 -11.17 30.42 -7.28
C ASN A 77 -10.26 31.64 -7.17
N ARG A 78 -10.27 32.32 -6.00
CA ARG A 78 -9.42 33.49 -5.76
C ARG A 78 -7.94 33.17 -5.83
N ARG A 79 -7.52 32.08 -5.20
CA ARG A 79 -6.10 31.74 -5.11
C ARG A 79 -5.57 31.13 -6.40
N LEU A 80 -6.23 30.13 -6.97
CA LEU A 80 -5.72 29.46 -8.17
C LEU A 80 -6.02 30.22 -9.47
N GLY A 81 -7.11 30.99 -9.53
CA GLY A 81 -7.48 31.74 -10.74
C GLY A 81 -6.64 32.99 -10.98
N VAL A 82 -6.29 33.72 -9.92
CA VAL A 82 -5.60 35.01 -10.08
C VAL A 82 -4.13 34.87 -10.49
N TRP A 83 -3.48 33.74 -10.25
CA TRP A 83 -2.11 33.52 -10.71
C TRP A 83 -1.98 33.41 -12.22
N GLN A 84 -2.96 32.78 -12.87
CA GLN A 84 -2.99 32.69 -14.33
C GLN A 84 -2.98 34.07 -14.99
N ILE A 85 -3.61 35.06 -14.37
CA ILE A 85 -3.65 36.45 -14.87
C ILE A 85 -2.27 37.09 -14.88
N PHE A 86 -1.49 36.81 -13.85
CA PHE A 86 -0.17 37.36 -13.65
C PHE A 86 0.89 36.71 -14.54
N GLU A 87 0.77 35.41 -14.79
CA GLU A 87 1.68 34.64 -15.67
C GLU A 87 1.33 34.78 -17.16
N MET A 88 0.04 34.82 -17.51
CA MET A 88 -0.44 34.89 -18.91
C MET A 88 -0.57 36.32 -19.44
N SER A 89 -0.05 37.32 -18.71
CA SER A 89 -0.12 38.74 -19.06
C SER A 89 0.45 39.08 -20.44
N ALA A 90 1.33 38.23 -21.00
CA ALA A 90 1.92 38.40 -22.33
C ALA A 90 1.03 37.96 -23.50
N GLU A 91 0.00 37.14 -23.27
CA GLU A 91 -0.82 36.54 -24.34
C GLU A 91 -2.12 37.32 -24.63
N PHE A 92 -2.48 38.27 -23.76
CA PHE A 92 -3.70 39.08 -23.88
C PHE A 92 -3.37 40.58 -23.99
N GLU A 93 -3.65 41.18 -25.16
CA GLU A 93 -3.36 42.60 -25.45
C GLU A 93 -3.94 43.57 -24.41
N ASP A 94 -5.11 43.25 -23.84
CA ASP A 94 -5.76 44.09 -22.82
C ASP A 94 -5.06 44.03 -21.44
N PHE A 95 -4.41 42.91 -21.10
CA PHE A 95 -3.70 42.75 -19.81
C PHE A 95 -2.32 43.39 -19.81
N ALA A 96 -1.59 43.32 -20.92
CA ALA A 96 -0.35 44.08 -21.09
C ALA A 96 -0.57 45.57 -20.83
N ARG A 97 -1.71 46.10 -21.30
CA ARG A 97 -2.10 47.50 -21.05
C ARG A 97 -2.38 47.81 -19.58
N PHE A 98 -2.97 46.89 -18.81
CA PHE A 98 -3.15 47.10 -17.36
C PHE A 98 -1.83 47.08 -16.60
N HIS A 99 -0.88 46.24 -17.01
CA HIS A 99 0.47 46.23 -16.45
C HIS A 99 1.21 47.53 -16.75
N ASP A 100 1.17 48.03 -17.99
CA ASP A 100 1.78 49.31 -18.35
C ASP A 100 1.25 50.48 -17.52
N ILE A 101 -0.07 50.50 -17.28
CA ILE A 101 -0.70 51.54 -16.44
C ILE A 101 -0.34 51.35 -14.97
N ALA A 102 -0.24 50.11 -14.49
CA ALA A 102 0.21 49.83 -13.11
C ALA A 102 1.65 50.33 -12.89
N ASP A 103 2.55 50.12 -13.84
CA ASP A 103 3.92 50.62 -13.79
C ASP A 103 3.96 52.16 -13.77
N GLN A 104 3.14 52.82 -14.58
CA GLN A 104 3.00 54.28 -14.55
C GLN A 104 2.50 54.80 -13.20
N VAL A 105 1.57 54.08 -12.55
CA VAL A 105 1.09 54.42 -11.20
C VAL A 105 2.22 54.26 -10.17
N ILE A 106 3.03 53.20 -10.28
CA ILE A 106 4.17 52.94 -9.38
C ILE A 106 5.24 54.05 -9.50
N GLU A 107 5.42 54.62 -10.68
CA GLU A 107 6.36 55.73 -10.91
C GLU A 107 5.88 57.09 -10.39
N THR A 108 4.63 57.21 -9.93
CA THR A 108 4.11 58.50 -9.41
C THR A 108 4.70 58.87 -8.05
N ALA A 109 4.90 60.19 -7.83
CA ALA A 109 5.39 60.72 -6.56
C ALA A 109 4.45 60.38 -5.38
N HIS A 110 3.15 60.38 -5.63
CA HIS A 110 2.12 60.06 -4.63
C HIS A 110 2.19 58.59 -4.18
N PHE A 111 2.49 57.66 -5.09
CA PHE A 111 2.71 56.26 -4.74
C PHE A 111 4.03 56.05 -3.98
N SER A 112 5.12 56.68 -4.42
CA SER A 112 6.40 56.60 -3.71
C SER A 112 6.32 57.07 -2.26
N ASP A 113 5.46 58.04 -1.96
CA ASP A 113 5.20 58.48 -0.59
C ASP A 113 4.21 57.59 0.17
N SER A 114 3.27 56.92 -0.52
CA SER A 114 2.29 56.02 0.10
C SER A 114 2.94 54.75 0.66
N ILE A 115 3.97 54.22 -0.01
CA ILE A 115 4.72 53.02 0.41
C ILE A 115 5.26 53.14 1.84
N LYS A 116 5.56 54.36 2.33
CA LYS A 116 6.02 54.61 3.72
C LYS A 116 4.99 54.17 4.78
N TYR A 117 3.73 54.05 4.40
CA TYR A 117 2.60 53.66 5.25
C TYR A 117 2.13 52.21 4.99
N PHE A 118 2.86 51.46 4.16
CA PHE A 118 2.59 50.07 3.85
C PHE A 118 3.26 49.15 4.89
N THR A 119 2.54 48.81 5.96
CA THR A 119 3.16 48.24 7.18
C THR A 119 2.69 46.84 7.60
N GLU A 120 1.66 46.23 6.99
CA GLU A 120 1.14 44.92 7.45
C GLU A 120 0.93 43.86 6.36
N PRO A 121 1.15 42.56 6.68
CA PRO A 121 1.08 41.45 5.73
C PRO A 121 -0.35 41.07 5.30
N ASP A 122 -1.38 41.33 6.09
CA ASP A 122 -2.73 40.84 5.76
C ASP A 122 -3.64 41.85 5.06
N PHE A 123 -3.58 43.15 5.36
CA PHE A 123 -4.42 44.14 4.68
C PHE A 123 -3.75 45.52 4.68
N SER A 124 -3.74 46.16 3.52
CA SER A 124 -3.19 47.49 3.28
C SER A 124 -4.13 48.61 3.78
N ASP A 125 -4.55 48.56 5.05
CA ASP A 125 -5.58 49.44 5.59
C ASP A 125 -5.01 50.52 6.52
N THR A 126 -3.91 51.18 6.14
CA THR A 126 -3.72 52.53 6.69
C THR A 126 -4.55 53.49 5.84
N PRO A 127 -5.49 54.25 6.41
CA PRO A 127 -6.29 55.22 5.64
C PRO A 127 -5.43 56.19 4.82
N ALA A 128 -4.18 56.43 5.27
CA ALA A 128 -3.18 57.22 4.58
C ALA A 128 -2.62 56.54 3.31
N PHE A 129 -2.35 55.23 3.33
CA PHE A 129 -1.93 54.50 2.12
C PHE A 129 -3.04 54.52 1.07
N GLU A 130 -4.27 54.22 1.49
CA GLU A 130 -5.46 54.20 0.64
C GLU A 130 -5.71 55.56 -0.01
N GLU A 131 -5.69 56.65 0.76
CA GLU A 131 -5.89 58.00 0.23
C GLU A 131 -4.83 58.40 -0.81
N MET A 132 -3.57 58.01 -0.61
CA MET A 132 -2.47 58.37 -1.52
C MET A 132 -2.44 57.49 -2.77
N LEU A 133 -2.75 56.20 -2.64
CA LEU A 133 -2.92 55.28 -3.76
C LEU A 133 -4.11 55.72 -4.62
N ASP A 134 -5.22 56.10 -4.00
CA ASP A 134 -6.41 56.56 -4.72
C ASP A 134 -6.16 57.83 -5.53
N ARG A 135 -5.39 58.79 -5.02
CA ARG A 135 -4.95 59.98 -5.77
C ARG A 135 -4.09 59.60 -6.98
N SER A 136 -3.17 58.65 -6.81
CA SER A 136 -2.29 58.18 -7.89
C SER A 136 -3.08 57.47 -9.01
N LEU A 137 -4.14 56.74 -8.63
CA LEU A 137 -5.06 56.10 -9.58
C LEU A 137 -5.97 57.13 -10.28
N ASP A 138 -6.41 58.18 -9.57
CA ASP A 138 -7.21 59.28 -10.13
C ASP A 138 -6.43 60.09 -11.16
N ASP A 139 -5.14 60.38 -10.90
CA ASP A 139 -4.25 61.08 -11.83
C ASP A 139 -4.11 60.35 -13.18
N ASN A 140 -4.31 59.03 -13.19
CA ASN A 140 -4.29 58.17 -14.38
C ASN A 140 -5.69 57.95 -15.01
N GLY A 141 -6.74 58.62 -14.52
CA GLY A 141 -8.07 58.60 -15.11
C GLY A 141 -8.84 57.28 -14.97
N LEU A 142 -8.45 56.42 -14.02
CA LEU A 142 -9.01 55.08 -13.85
C LEU A 142 -10.31 55.10 -13.03
N THR A 143 -11.40 54.56 -13.60
CA THR A 143 -12.71 54.46 -12.94
C THR A 143 -13.31 53.06 -13.05
N GLY A 144 -14.19 52.69 -12.11
CA GLY A 144 -14.92 51.41 -12.13
C GLY A 144 -14.03 50.16 -12.03
N GLN A 145 -14.31 49.15 -12.85
CA GLN A 145 -13.63 47.84 -12.84
C GLN A 145 -12.12 47.97 -13.13
N TYR A 146 -11.73 48.85 -14.06
CA TYR A 146 -10.33 49.09 -14.41
C TYR A 146 -9.51 49.64 -13.25
N ARG A 147 -10.12 50.50 -12.41
CA ARG A 147 -9.48 50.99 -11.19
C ARG A 147 -9.18 49.85 -10.23
N ALA A 148 -10.14 48.94 -10.02
CA ALA A 148 -9.97 47.82 -9.12
C ALA A 148 -8.83 46.88 -9.57
N ILE A 149 -8.72 46.64 -10.89
CA ILE A 149 -7.68 45.78 -11.48
C ILE A 149 -6.30 46.41 -11.33
N VAL A 150 -6.10 47.64 -11.81
CA VAL A 150 -4.81 48.33 -11.71
C VAL A 150 -4.38 48.48 -10.26
N ARG A 151 -5.31 48.81 -9.35
CA ARG A 151 -5.04 48.87 -7.91
C ARG A 151 -4.50 47.53 -7.39
N GLY A 152 -5.13 46.41 -7.74
CA GLY A 152 -4.66 45.09 -7.32
C GLY A 152 -3.30 44.72 -7.93
N LEU A 153 -3.05 45.07 -9.19
CA LEU A 153 -1.75 44.85 -9.85
C LEU A 153 -0.63 45.62 -9.15
N VAL A 154 -0.86 46.87 -8.79
CA VAL A 154 0.11 47.72 -8.07
C VAL A 154 0.43 47.15 -6.69
N ILE A 155 -0.60 46.74 -5.94
CA ILE A 155 -0.42 46.09 -4.62
C ILE A 155 0.34 44.77 -4.76
N ALA A 156 0.01 43.97 -5.77
CA ALA A 156 0.71 42.72 -6.05
C ALA A 156 2.17 42.94 -6.43
N ALA A 157 2.47 43.93 -7.28
CA ALA A 157 3.83 44.27 -7.71
C ALA A 157 4.72 44.67 -6.52
N GLU A 158 4.20 45.44 -5.57
CA GLU A 158 4.93 45.77 -4.34
C GLU A 158 5.11 44.55 -3.42
N ARG A 159 4.05 43.75 -3.21
CA ARG A 159 4.15 42.57 -2.33
C ARG A 159 5.07 41.49 -2.86
N ARG A 160 5.22 41.35 -4.18
CA ARG A 160 6.20 40.43 -4.81
C ARG A 160 7.64 40.70 -4.41
N LYS A 161 7.96 41.91 -3.95
CA LYS A 161 9.32 42.23 -3.47
C LYS A 161 9.64 41.52 -2.15
N THR A 162 8.62 41.12 -1.39
CA THR A 162 8.76 40.59 -0.02
C THR A 162 8.09 39.25 0.21
N ALA A 163 7.14 38.84 -0.62
CA ALA A 163 6.38 37.60 -0.50
C ALA A 163 6.37 36.86 -1.84
N LEU A 164 6.33 35.52 -1.76
CA LEU A 164 6.04 34.70 -2.92
C LEU A 164 4.67 35.10 -3.49
N PRO A 165 4.50 35.04 -4.81
CA PRO A 165 3.31 35.55 -5.44
C PRO A 165 2.06 34.91 -4.80
N GLU A 166 2.04 33.59 -4.64
CA GLU A 166 0.89 32.80 -4.16
C GLU A 166 0.29 33.22 -2.81
N HIS A 167 1.06 33.86 -1.93
CA HIS A 167 0.62 34.34 -0.62
C HIS A 167 0.04 35.77 -0.66
N ILE A 168 -0.04 36.40 -1.84
CA ILE A 168 -0.54 37.76 -1.99
C ILE A 168 -2.07 37.75 -2.00
N SER A 169 -2.69 38.18 -0.90
CA SER A 169 -4.12 38.51 -0.88
C SER A 169 -4.39 39.86 -1.56
N LEU A 170 -5.55 39.95 -2.25
CA LEU A 170 -6.02 41.13 -2.98
C LEU A 170 -7.46 41.46 -2.57
N SER A 171 -7.95 42.63 -2.93
CA SER A 171 -9.29 43.08 -2.53
C SER A 171 -10.41 42.28 -3.20
N ALA A 172 -11.56 42.14 -2.54
CA ALA A 172 -12.74 41.49 -3.14
C ALA A 172 -13.18 42.16 -4.45
N ASP A 173 -13.02 43.50 -4.53
CA ASP A 173 -13.32 44.27 -5.73
C ASP A 173 -12.39 43.93 -6.90
N PHE A 174 -11.12 43.61 -6.65
CA PHE A 174 -10.19 43.14 -7.68
C PHE A 174 -10.68 41.81 -8.27
N TYR A 175 -10.96 40.82 -7.41
CA TYR A 175 -11.43 39.50 -7.86
C TYR A 175 -12.75 39.60 -8.63
N LYS A 176 -13.65 40.49 -8.20
CA LYS A 176 -14.90 40.75 -8.90
C LYS A 176 -14.67 41.40 -10.26
N ALA A 177 -13.82 42.42 -10.34
CA ALA A 177 -13.54 43.11 -11.60
C ALA A 177 -12.91 42.19 -12.65
N ILE A 178 -12.00 41.32 -12.23
CA ILE A 178 -11.46 40.25 -13.07
C ILE A 178 -12.56 39.30 -13.55
N ALA A 179 -13.42 38.82 -12.63
CA ALA A 179 -14.49 37.90 -12.97
C ALA A 179 -15.53 38.51 -13.92
N GLU A 180 -15.71 39.85 -13.91
CA GLU A 180 -16.59 40.57 -14.82
C GLU A 180 -15.94 40.85 -16.19
N LEU A 181 -14.61 40.96 -16.27
CA LEU A 181 -13.88 41.13 -17.54
C LEU A 181 -13.62 39.82 -18.29
N ASP A 182 -13.54 38.69 -17.58
CA ASP A 182 -13.27 37.38 -18.17
C ASP A 182 -14.50 36.77 -18.86
N GLU A 183 -14.99 37.41 -19.93
CA GLU A 183 -16.14 36.96 -20.74
C GLU A 183 -15.92 35.58 -21.38
N ARG A 184 -14.66 35.13 -21.51
CA ARG A 184 -14.27 33.85 -22.14
C ARG A 184 -13.93 32.75 -21.14
N HIS A 185 -13.98 33.01 -19.83
CA HIS A 185 -13.61 32.06 -18.77
C HIS A 185 -12.17 31.52 -18.83
N ASN A 186 -11.23 32.32 -19.35
CA ASN A 186 -9.83 31.92 -19.50
C ASN A 186 -8.96 32.28 -18.29
N LEU A 187 -9.44 33.16 -17.40
CA LEU A 187 -8.70 33.71 -16.26
C LEU A 187 -9.29 33.28 -14.92
N LYS A 188 -10.46 32.66 -14.93
CA LYS A 188 -11.20 32.24 -13.74
C LYS A 188 -11.07 30.73 -13.51
N PHE A 189 -10.40 30.34 -12.43
CA PHE A 189 -10.43 28.94 -11.96
C PHE A 189 -11.72 28.66 -11.17
N THR A 190 -12.80 28.21 -11.80
CA THR A 190 -14.04 27.88 -11.08
C THR A 190 -14.12 26.37 -10.84
N PRO A 191 -14.18 25.90 -9.57
CA PRO A 191 -14.45 24.50 -9.31
C PRO A 191 -15.73 24.03 -10.01
N THR A 192 -15.67 22.90 -10.69
CA THR A 192 -16.79 22.38 -11.47
C THR A 192 -17.89 21.84 -10.56
N ARG A 193 -19.11 21.69 -11.09
CA ARG A 193 -20.21 21.09 -10.34
C ARG A 193 -19.86 19.68 -9.86
N GLN A 194 -19.20 18.90 -10.71
CA GLN A 194 -18.71 17.55 -10.44
C GLN A 194 -17.74 17.54 -9.25
N GLN A 195 -16.81 18.50 -9.20
CA GLN A 195 -15.85 18.61 -8.10
C GLN A 195 -16.51 18.91 -6.76
N VAL A 196 -17.57 19.74 -6.75
CA VAL A 196 -18.35 20.03 -5.54
C VAL A 196 -19.20 18.84 -5.10
N ILE A 197 -19.77 18.07 -6.04
CA ILE A 197 -20.47 16.81 -5.75
C ILE A 197 -19.53 15.81 -5.10
N ALA A 198 -18.34 15.63 -5.67
CA ALA A 198 -17.31 14.76 -5.13
C ALA A 198 -16.95 15.16 -3.69
N ALA A 199 -16.67 16.45 -3.45
CA ALA A 199 -16.37 16.95 -2.11
C ALA A 199 -17.50 16.65 -1.11
N ALA A 200 -18.76 16.83 -1.50
CA ALA A 200 -19.90 16.49 -0.65
C ALA A 200 -19.99 14.99 -0.35
N LEU A 201 -19.70 14.12 -1.33
CA LEU A 201 -19.68 12.66 -1.12
C LEU A 201 -18.53 12.22 -0.21
N LEU A 202 -17.34 12.82 -0.34
CA LEU A 202 -16.19 12.52 0.51
C LEU A 202 -16.48 12.76 1.99
N THR A 203 -17.18 13.86 2.33
CA THR A 203 -17.60 14.14 3.72
C THR A 203 -18.54 13.08 4.32
N ARG A 204 -19.04 12.13 3.51
CA ARG A 204 -19.89 11.01 3.93
C ARG A 204 -19.17 9.65 3.96
N GLY A 205 -17.86 9.61 3.76
CA GLY A 205 -17.12 8.35 3.81
C GLY A 205 -17.39 7.47 2.60
N ILE A 206 -17.49 8.09 1.42
CA ILE A 206 -17.79 7.44 0.14
C ILE A 206 -16.52 7.47 -0.71
N ILE A 207 -16.25 6.40 -1.44
CA ILE A 207 -15.25 6.40 -2.52
C ILE A 207 -15.89 7.00 -3.76
N VAL A 208 -15.27 8.03 -4.31
CA VAL A 208 -15.77 8.74 -5.49
C VAL A 208 -14.90 8.38 -6.69
N GLU A 209 -15.52 7.83 -7.72
CA GLU A 209 -14.86 7.66 -9.02
C GLU A 209 -15.02 8.92 -9.87
N MET A 210 -13.88 9.50 -10.25
CA MET A 210 -13.76 10.62 -11.18
C MET A 210 -12.65 10.31 -12.18
N ASP A 211 -12.95 10.46 -13.47
CA ASP A 211 -11.98 10.27 -14.54
C ASP A 211 -10.72 11.12 -14.31
N ALA A 212 -9.58 10.63 -14.76
CA ALA A 212 -8.32 11.31 -14.53
C ALA A 212 -8.29 12.65 -15.29
N GLY A 213 -7.79 13.71 -14.65
CA GLY A 213 -7.84 15.08 -15.16
C GLY A 213 -9.12 15.85 -14.80
N GLU A 214 -10.14 15.27 -14.17
CA GLU A 214 -11.34 16.01 -13.71
C GLU A 214 -11.08 16.91 -12.47
N GLY A 215 -9.85 16.94 -11.96
CA GLY A 215 -9.45 17.77 -10.82
C GLY A 215 -9.71 17.14 -9.45
N LYS A 216 -9.33 15.87 -9.27
CA LYS A 216 -9.42 15.14 -7.98
C LYS A 216 -8.83 15.92 -6.81
N THR A 217 -7.65 16.51 -7.00
CA THR A 217 -6.96 17.34 -5.99
C THR A 217 -7.84 18.49 -5.50
N ILE A 218 -8.59 19.15 -6.37
CA ILE A 218 -9.50 20.24 -5.99
C ILE A 218 -10.66 19.71 -5.15
N SER A 219 -11.25 18.58 -5.54
CA SER A 219 -12.30 17.93 -4.75
C SER A 219 -11.81 17.54 -3.34
N THR A 220 -10.58 17.05 -3.22
CA THR A 220 -9.93 16.75 -1.95
C THR A 220 -9.81 18.00 -1.08
N VAL A 221 -9.36 19.13 -1.64
CA VAL A 221 -9.23 20.40 -0.90
C VAL A 221 -10.57 20.89 -0.38
N LEU A 222 -11.61 20.87 -1.21
CA LEU A 222 -12.96 21.28 -0.81
C LEU A 222 -13.49 20.42 0.34
N ALA A 223 -13.26 19.11 0.29
CA ALA A 223 -13.65 18.19 1.36
C ALA A 223 -12.82 18.40 2.64
N ALA A 224 -11.50 18.58 2.53
CA ALA A 224 -10.61 18.84 3.65
C ALA A 224 -10.98 20.14 4.38
N LEU A 225 -11.32 21.20 3.64
CA LEU A 225 -11.84 22.44 4.21
C LEU A 225 -13.20 22.23 4.89
N ALA A 226 -14.09 21.41 4.32
CA ALA A 226 -15.36 21.10 4.95
C ALA A 226 -15.20 20.35 6.30
N TYR A 227 -14.20 19.47 6.42
CA TYR A 227 -13.82 18.84 7.69
C TYR A 227 -13.19 19.85 8.67
N ALA A 228 -12.27 20.69 8.18
CA ALA A 228 -11.62 21.70 9.01
C ALA A 228 -12.62 22.73 9.59
N ALA A 229 -13.66 23.10 8.83
CA ALA A 229 -14.74 23.95 9.32
C ALA A 229 -15.53 23.35 10.49
N GLN A 230 -15.57 22.02 10.59
CA GLN A 230 -16.20 21.28 11.69
C GLN A 230 -15.27 21.11 12.90
N GLY A 231 -14.05 21.64 12.83
CA GLY A 231 -13.02 21.49 13.86
C GLY A 231 -12.34 20.12 13.86
N SER A 232 -12.52 19.33 12.81
CA SER A 232 -11.89 18.01 12.68
C SER A 232 -10.52 18.10 12.01
N ARG A 233 -9.60 17.25 12.44
CA ARG A 233 -8.32 17.04 11.76
C ARG A 233 -8.47 16.04 10.62
N ILE A 234 -7.74 16.28 9.55
CA ILE A 234 -7.85 15.49 8.32
C ILE A 234 -6.48 15.11 7.79
N HIS A 235 -6.29 13.83 7.52
CA HIS A 235 -5.15 13.33 6.78
C HIS A 235 -5.52 13.14 5.31
N VAL A 236 -4.76 13.75 4.42
CA VAL A 236 -4.84 13.51 2.99
C VAL A 236 -3.74 12.53 2.61
N LEU A 237 -4.13 11.31 2.27
CA LEU A 237 -3.24 10.20 2.02
C LEU A 237 -3.02 10.05 0.52
N THR A 238 -1.79 10.24 0.06
CA THR A 238 -1.40 10.19 -1.35
C THR A 238 -0.55 8.96 -1.66
N SER A 239 -0.24 8.73 -2.94
CA SER A 239 0.53 7.56 -3.38
C SER A 239 2.03 7.62 -3.10
N ASN A 240 2.62 8.82 -3.00
CA ASN A 240 4.05 9.02 -2.75
C ASN A 240 4.33 10.38 -2.07
N ASP A 241 5.51 10.51 -1.49
CA ASP A 241 5.93 11.69 -0.72
C ASP A 241 6.00 12.96 -1.58
N TYR A 242 6.38 12.85 -2.86
CA TYR A 242 6.44 13.99 -3.78
C TYR A 242 5.06 14.62 -3.98
N LEU A 243 4.01 13.81 -4.20
CA LEU A 243 2.64 14.30 -4.35
C LEU A 243 2.12 14.91 -3.05
N ALA A 244 2.41 14.27 -1.90
CA ALA A 244 2.05 14.83 -0.59
C ALA A 244 2.67 16.22 -0.37
N GLN A 245 3.97 16.37 -0.66
CA GLN A 245 4.67 17.64 -0.51
C GLN A 245 4.17 18.69 -1.51
N ARG A 246 4.12 18.34 -2.80
CA ARG A 246 3.67 19.22 -3.88
C ARG A 246 2.28 19.79 -3.59
N ASP A 247 1.34 18.92 -3.24
CA ASP A 247 -0.05 19.34 -3.04
C ASP A 247 -0.20 20.15 -1.75
N ALA A 248 0.54 19.83 -0.69
CA ALA A 248 0.55 20.63 0.53
C ALA A 248 1.08 22.06 0.28
N GLU A 249 2.23 22.18 -0.40
CA GLU A 249 2.87 23.47 -0.70
C GLU A 249 2.02 24.30 -1.68
N TRP A 250 1.56 23.69 -2.77
CA TRP A 250 0.74 24.38 -3.77
C TRP A 250 -0.59 24.91 -3.21
N LEU A 251 -1.18 24.19 -2.24
CA LEU A 251 -2.50 24.52 -1.70
C LEU A 251 -2.44 25.23 -0.34
N GLU A 252 -1.24 25.40 0.25
CA GLU A 252 -1.04 26.15 1.48
C GLU A 252 -1.72 27.53 1.45
N PRO A 253 -1.58 28.36 0.40
CA PRO A 253 -2.24 29.67 0.34
C PRO A 253 -3.77 29.60 0.35
N VAL A 254 -4.35 28.49 -0.11
CA VAL A 254 -5.81 28.24 -0.06
C VAL A 254 -6.22 27.97 1.39
N TYR A 255 -5.54 27.05 2.07
CA TYR A 255 -5.84 26.69 3.45
C TYR A 255 -5.62 27.87 4.41
N GLU A 256 -4.46 28.52 4.33
CA GLU A 256 -4.09 29.61 5.22
C GLU A 256 -5.01 30.82 5.10
N SER A 257 -5.56 31.08 3.92
CA SER A 257 -6.52 32.18 3.71
C SER A 257 -7.81 32.03 4.54
N LEU A 258 -8.21 30.79 4.85
CA LEU A 258 -9.32 30.46 5.74
C LEU A 258 -8.86 30.16 7.17
N GLY A 259 -7.57 30.31 7.48
CA GLY A 259 -7.01 30.05 8.81
C GLY A 259 -6.83 28.58 9.13
N VAL A 260 -6.86 27.73 8.11
CA VAL A 260 -6.61 26.30 8.23
C VAL A 260 -5.12 26.05 8.04
N SER A 261 -4.48 25.36 8.99
CA SER A 261 -3.06 25.03 8.89
C SER A 261 -2.85 23.71 8.14
N VAL A 262 -1.84 23.66 7.29
CA VAL A 262 -1.46 22.48 6.49
C VAL A 262 0.03 22.17 6.64
N ALA A 263 0.41 20.89 6.57
CA ALA A 263 1.81 20.47 6.45
C ALA A 263 1.92 19.09 5.80
N PRO A 264 3.00 18.81 5.05
CA PRO A 264 3.33 17.45 4.62
C PRO A 264 4.10 16.67 5.70
N VAL A 265 3.94 15.34 5.72
CA VAL A 265 4.78 14.38 6.43
C VAL A 265 5.42 13.45 5.39
N ILE A 266 6.74 13.56 5.26
CA ILE A 266 7.57 12.86 4.28
C ILE A 266 8.71 12.09 4.95
N SER A 267 9.26 11.10 4.26
CA SER A 267 10.29 10.18 4.76
C SER A 267 11.50 10.86 5.43
N PRO A 268 12.16 11.90 4.85
CA PRO A 268 13.40 12.46 5.40
C PRO A 268 13.22 13.28 6.70
N MET A 269 11.99 13.52 7.16
CA MET A 269 11.73 14.32 8.36
C MET A 269 12.09 13.59 9.64
N ASP A 270 12.62 14.31 10.60
CA ASP A 270 12.85 13.80 11.95
C ASP A 270 11.55 13.73 12.79
N GLU A 271 11.61 13.14 13.98
CA GLU A 271 10.43 12.96 14.81
C GLU A 271 9.83 14.27 15.35
N ASP A 272 10.64 15.31 15.56
CA ASP A 272 10.18 16.59 16.07
C ASP A 272 9.45 17.38 14.98
N GLU A 273 10.00 17.38 13.76
CA GLU A 273 9.37 17.93 12.56
C GLU A 273 8.05 17.22 12.25
N ARG A 274 8.02 15.88 12.29
CA ARG A 274 6.79 15.09 12.09
C ARG A 274 5.72 15.45 13.12
N ARG A 275 6.11 15.59 14.39
CA ARG A 275 5.18 16.01 15.46
C ARG A 275 4.60 17.40 15.20
N MET A 276 5.43 18.34 14.76
CA MET A 276 4.95 19.69 14.38
C MET A 276 4.00 19.64 13.18
N ALA A 277 4.23 18.75 12.22
CA ALA A 277 3.34 18.54 11.08
C ALA A 277 2.00 17.90 11.49
N TYR A 278 2.01 16.83 12.30
CA TYR A 278 0.78 16.21 12.82
C TYR A 278 -0.04 17.12 13.75
N ALA A 279 0.55 18.19 14.28
CA ALA A 279 -0.17 19.20 15.05
C ALA A 279 -1.01 20.14 14.17
N ARG A 280 -0.83 20.12 12.83
CA ARG A 280 -1.63 20.92 11.89
C ARG A 280 -3.03 20.34 11.68
N THR A 281 -3.93 21.15 11.14
CA THR A 281 -5.32 20.75 10.89
C THR A 281 -5.43 19.78 9.71
N VAL A 282 -4.66 20.05 8.66
CA VAL A 282 -4.59 19.22 7.43
C VAL A 282 -3.17 18.66 7.34
N VAL A 283 -3.05 17.34 7.20
CA VAL A 283 -1.75 16.68 7.05
C VAL A 283 -1.74 15.91 5.75
N TYR A 284 -0.81 16.24 4.84
CA TYR A 284 -0.58 15.44 3.64
C TYR A 284 0.50 14.40 3.92
N SER A 285 0.28 13.14 3.58
CA SER A 285 1.29 12.10 3.77
C SER A 285 1.02 10.89 2.89
N THR A 286 1.83 9.86 3.00
CA THR A 286 1.56 8.54 2.43
C THR A 286 1.04 7.60 3.52
N VAL A 287 0.30 6.57 3.11
CA VAL A 287 -0.17 5.54 4.06
C VAL A 287 0.99 4.84 4.75
N ARG A 288 2.12 4.68 4.05
CA ARG A 288 3.33 4.08 4.59
C ARG A 288 3.88 4.88 5.76
N GLU A 289 4.07 6.19 5.60
CA GLU A 289 4.62 7.05 6.65
C GLU A 289 3.70 7.13 7.87
N VAL A 290 2.40 7.33 7.66
CA VAL A 290 1.41 7.33 8.74
C VAL A 290 1.35 5.98 9.45
N GLY A 291 1.45 4.88 8.72
CA GLY A 291 1.46 3.55 9.31
C GLY A 291 2.72 3.28 10.13
N PHE A 292 3.91 3.67 9.64
CA PHE A 292 5.14 3.51 10.41
C PHE A 292 5.18 4.39 11.66
N ASP A 293 4.72 5.63 11.58
CA ASP A 293 4.64 6.50 12.76
C ASP A 293 3.62 5.96 13.77
N PHE A 294 2.53 5.35 13.31
CA PHE A 294 1.60 4.63 14.20
C PHE A 294 2.30 3.46 14.89
N LEU A 295 3.05 2.64 14.17
CA LEU A 295 3.77 1.50 14.76
C LEU A 295 4.84 1.98 15.77
N LYS A 296 5.63 3.00 15.42
CA LYS A 296 6.64 3.59 16.31
C LYS A 296 6.01 4.13 17.60
N ASP A 297 4.89 4.84 17.50
CA ASP A 297 4.18 5.38 18.66
C ASP A 297 3.68 4.28 19.61
N ASN A 298 3.39 3.08 19.09
CA ASN A 298 3.00 1.93 19.93
C ASN A 298 4.19 1.19 20.55
N LEU A 299 5.43 1.41 20.09
CA LEU A 299 6.66 0.84 20.64
C LEU A 299 7.34 1.75 21.68
N LYS A 300 7.03 3.05 21.70
CA LYS A 300 7.62 4.03 22.63
C LYS A 300 7.33 3.73 24.10
N LEU A 301 8.28 4.07 24.98
CA LEU A 301 8.16 4.00 26.45
C LEU A 301 8.07 5.43 27.03
N PRO A 302 7.46 5.65 28.22
CA PRO A 302 7.54 6.96 28.88
C PRO A 302 9.00 7.25 29.27
N PRO A 303 9.59 8.43 28.94
CA PRO A 303 8.96 9.73 28.66
C PRO A 303 8.87 10.12 27.17
N ASP A 304 9.04 9.18 26.24
CA ASP A 304 9.13 9.47 24.81
C ASP A 304 7.85 10.15 24.29
N LYS A 305 8.05 11.23 23.53
CA LYS A 305 6.93 11.97 22.95
C LYS A 305 6.41 11.22 21.73
N LEU A 306 5.11 10.93 21.73
CA LEU A 306 4.39 10.43 20.56
C LEU A 306 4.54 11.39 19.39
N ILE A 307 4.55 10.84 18.17
CA ILE A 307 4.66 11.57 16.91
C ILE A 307 3.27 12.05 16.49
N GLN A 308 2.27 11.16 16.56
CA GLN A 308 0.92 11.42 16.07
C GLN A 308 0.00 11.97 17.17
N PHE A 309 -0.85 12.93 16.82
CA PHE A 309 -1.87 13.48 17.72
C PHE A 309 -3.26 12.89 17.46
N GLY A 310 -3.37 11.57 17.36
CA GLY A 310 -4.66 10.90 17.13
C GLY A 310 -5.16 11.02 15.68
N ILE A 311 -5.91 10.00 15.27
CA ILE A 311 -6.30 9.75 13.88
C ILE A 311 -7.82 9.95 13.77
N GLU A 312 -8.27 11.07 13.16
CA GLU A 312 -9.70 11.41 13.07
C GLU A 312 -10.30 11.03 11.71
N ASN A 313 -9.97 11.76 10.64
CA ASN A 313 -10.53 11.55 9.32
C ASN A 313 -9.43 11.37 8.27
N ALA A 314 -9.70 10.57 7.23
CA ALA A 314 -8.82 10.39 6.08
C ALA A 314 -9.56 10.61 4.75
N ILE A 315 -8.90 11.31 3.84
CA ILE A 315 -9.23 11.30 2.41
C ILE A 315 -8.06 10.65 1.69
N VAL A 316 -8.32 9.55 1.01
CA VAL A 316 -7.32 8.80 0.24
C VAL A 316 -7.39 9.19 -1.23
N ASP A 317 -6.33 9.82 -1.74
CA ASP A 317 -6.17 10.06 -3.17
C ASP A 317 -5.62 8.81 -3.86
N GLU A 318 -6.09 8.56 -5.08
CA GLU A 318 -5.95 7.28 -5.79
C GLU A 318 -6.25 6.08 -4.87
N ALA A 319 -7.45 6.09 -4.27
CA ALA A 319 -7.89 5.14 -3.26
C ALA A 319 -7.75 3.67 -3.67
N ASP A 320 -7.86 3.36 -4.96
CA ASP A 320 -7.66 2.01 -5.45
C ASP A 320 -6.17 1.60 -5.46
N HIS A 321 -5.25 2.53 -5.68
CA HIS A 321 -3.82 2.27 -5.46
C HIS A 321 -3.54 1.94 -4.00
N VAL A 322 -3.97 2.86 -3.14
CA VAL A 322 -3.55 2.88 -1.76
C VAL A 322 -4.26 1.79 -0.95
N LEU A 323 -5.56 1.58 -1.21
CA LEU A 323 -6.37 0.64 -0.46
C LEU A 323 -6.52 -0.72 -1.14
N ILE A 324 -6.28 -0.85 -2.44
CA ILE A 324 -6.40 -2.15 -3.14
C ILE A 324 -5.03 -2.67 -3.59
N ASP A 325 -4.25 -1.89 -4.33
CA ASP A 325 -2.95 -2.36 -4.82
C ASP A 325 -1.93 -2.57 -3.68
N GLN A 326 -1.83 -1.61 -2.77
CA GLN A 326 -0.84 -1.64 -1.68
C GLN A 326 -1.27 -2.50 -0.48
N HIS A 327 -2.54 -2.91 -0.36
CA HIS A 327 -3.02 -3.64 0.82
C HIS A 327 -2.35 -5.01 1.01
N ARG A 328 -1.71 -5.53 -0.05
CA ARG A 328 -1.22 -6.92 -0.11
C ARG A 328 -0.06 -7.17 0.84
N THR A 329 0.69 -6.12 1.19
CA THR A 329 1.85 -6.25 2.08
C THR A 329 1.58 -5.45 3.35
N PRO A 330 1.58 -6.07 4.54
CA PRO A 330 1.50 -5.32 5.79
C PRO A 330 2.73 -4.42 5.95
N LEU A 331 2.56 -3.34 6.72
CA LEU A 331 3.66 -2.50 7.15
C LEU A 331 4.32 -3.18 8.35
N ILE A 332 5.63 -3.42 8.28
CA ILE A 332 6.39 -4.18 9.28
C ILE A 332 7.60 -3.36 9.73
N ILE A 333 7.78 -3.22 11.05
CA ILE A 333 9.03 -2.78 11.66
C ILE A 333 9.79 -4.01 12.11
N SER A 334 11.01 -4.17 11.62
CA SER A 334 11.90 -5.26 12.03
C SER A 334 13.04 -4.75 12.91
N GLY A 335 13.41 -5.55 13.91
CA GLY A 335 14.55 -5.32 14.81
C GLY A 335 15.71 -6.24 14.46
N ASN A 336 16.93 -5.87 14.84
CA ASN A 336 18.08 -6.75 14.71
C ASN A 336 18.11 -7.73 15.88
N GLU A 337 18.00 -9.02 15.60
CA GLU A 337 18.22 -10.06 16.61
C GLU A 337 19.68 -10.54 16.58
N THR A 338 20.12 -11.15 17.67
CA THR A 338 21.28 -12.06 17.66
C THR A 338 20.75 -13.48 17.61
N ALA A 339 21.03 -14.22 16.53
CA ALA A 339 20.59 -15.60 16.41
C ALA A 339 21.08 -16.43 17.61
N ASP A 340 20.16 -17.14 18.30
CA ASP A 340 20.53 -18.17 19.28
C ASP A 340 21.08 -19.39 18.54
N ILE A 341 22.38 -19.33 18.20
CA ILE A 341 23.10 -20.35 17.43
C ILE A 341 22.90 -21.75 18.04
N ALA A 342 22.83 -21.85 19.38
CA ALA A 342 22.63 -23.12 20.05
C ALA A 342 21.26 -23.75 19.74
N THR A 343 20.21 -22.94 19.64
CA THR A 343 18.87 -23.40 19.27
C THR A 343 18.81 -23.79 17.79
N VAL A 344 19.44 -23.01 16.91
CA VAL A 344 19.55 -23.31 15.47
C VAL A 344 20.23 -24.66 15.25
N GLU A 345 21.38 -24.90 15.87
CA GLU A 345 22.13 -26.15 15.75
C GLU A 345 21.34 -27.36 16.28
N LYS A 346 20.65 -27.18 17.40
CA LYS A 346 19.81 -28.23 17.99
C LYS A 346 18.64 -28.59 17.07
N SER A 347 17.89 -27.60 16.58
CA SER A 347 16.77 -27.82 15.65
C SER A 347 17.23 -28.41 14.33
N HIS A 348 18.37 -27.98 13.80
CA HIS A 348 18.99 -28.56 12.60
C HIS A 348 19.30 -30.05 12.79
N GLY A 349 19.88 -30.41 13.95
CA GLY A 349 20.17 -31.79 14.32
C GLY A 349 18.93 -32.67 14.38
N VAL A 350 17.85 -32.17 15.01
CA VAL A 350 16.56 -32.88 15.12
C VAL A 350 15.94 -33.12 13.75
N ILE A 351 15.90 -32.12 12.87
CA ILE A 351 15.32 -32.28 11.54
C ILE A 351 16.13 -33.22 10.66
N ARG A 352 17.47 -33.22 10.76
CA ARG A 352 18.29 -34.22 10.05
C ARG A 352 17.95 -35.65 10.48
N GLN A 353 17.69 -35.88 11.77
CA GLN A 353 17.25 -37.19 12.26
C GLN A 353 15.85 -37.54 11.74
N LEU A 354 14.93 -36.57 11.73
CA LEU A 354 13.56 -36.75 11.23
C LEU A 354 13.54 -37.07 9.72
N LEU A 355 14.36 -36.39 8.92
CA LEU A 355 14.53 -36.66 7.49
C LEU A 355 15.08 -38.08 7.22
N ASP A 356 16.06 -38.53 8.01
CA ASP A 356 16.59 -39.90 7.91
C ASP A 356 15.49 -40.93 8.24
N LEU A 357 14.76 -40.73 9.34
CA LEU A 357 13.63 -41.60 9.70
C LEU A 357 12.55 -41.64 8.62
N HIS A 358 12.19 -40.49 8.05
CA HIS A 358 11.23 -40.40 6.96
C HIS A 358 11.71 -41.14 5.71
N SER A 359 12.97 -40.93 5.31
CA SER A 359 13.56 -41.59 4.13
C SER A 359 13.55 -43.12 4.23
N ARG A 360 13.73 -43.68 5.44
CA ARG A 360 13.63 -45.12 5.69
C ARG A 360 12.21 -45.64 5.50
N GLN A 361 11.19 -44.88 5.88
CA GLN A 361 9.78 -45.24 5.67
C GLN A 361 9.42 -45.21 4.17
N VAL A 362 9.87 -44.18 3.46
CA VAL A 362 9.70 -44.07 1.99
C VAL A 362 10.38 -45.25 1.29
N ALA A 363 11.62 -45.59 1.66
CA ALA A 363 12.34 -46.73 1.08
C ALA A 363 11.65 -48.08 1.37
N GLN A 364 11.00 -48.23 2.54
CA GLN A 364 10.22 -49.43 2.85
C GLN A 364 8.96 -49.52 1.96
N ALA A 365 8.24 -48.41 1.78
CA ALA A 365 7.08 -48.37 0.88
C ALA A 365 7.48 -48.64 -0.59
N GLU A 366 8.64 -48.14 -1.04
CA GLU A 366 9.19 -48.47 -2.35
C GLU A 366 9.47 -49.97 -2.52
N GLN A 367 9.97 -50.64 -1.48
CA GLN A 367 10.24 -52.09 -1.53
C GLN A 367 8.94 -52.90 -1.61
N GLU A 368 7.90 -52.46 -0.90
CA GLU A 368 6.58 -53.07 -0.93
C GLU A 368 5.94 -52.92 -2.33
N LEU A 369 6.01 -51.73 -2.93
CA LEU A 369 5.53 -51.45 -4.29
C LEU A 369 6.33 -52.15 -5.40
N ASN A 370 7.63 -52.39 -5.18
CA ASN A 370 8.48 -53.14 -6.12
C ASN A 370 8.36 -54.66 -5.95
N SER A 371 7.76 -55.14 -4.86
CA SER A 371 7.47 -56.56 -4.68
C SER A 371 6.25 -56.96 -5.52
N ASP A 372 6.25 -58.15 -6.12
CA ASP A 372 5.13 -58.70 -6.95
C ASP A 372 3.79 -58.85 -6.18
N ALA A 373 3.69 -58.32 -4.95
CA ALA A 373 2.57 -58.52 -4.05
C ALA A 373 1.38 -57.58 -4.29
N CYS A 374 1.56 -56.33 -4.78
CA CYS A 374 0.44 -55.48 -5.21
C CYS A 374 0.88 -54.22 -5.99
N PRO A 375 0.99 -54.26 -7.34
CA PRO A 375 1.26 -53.05 -8.12
C PRO A 375 0.05 -52.11 -8.28
N ASP A 376 -1.14 -52.50 -7.84
CA ASP A 376 -2.45 -51.91 -8.22
C ASP A 376 -3.12 -51.03 -7.15
N ASP A 377 -2.45 -50.72 -6.03
CA ASP A 377 -3.05 -49.89 -4.98
C ASP A 377 -2.86 -48.39 -5.26
N ASP A 378 -3.87 -47.78 -5.88
CA ASP A 378 -3.92 -46.34 -6.17
C ASP A 378 -3.80 -45.49 -4.89
N ALA A 379 -4.22 -46.01 -3.73
CA ALA A 379 -4.08 -45.32 -2.45
C ALA A 379 -2.64 -45.32 -1.92
N GLU A 380 -1.90 -46.40 -2.14
CA GLU A 380 -0.49 -46.51 -1.74
C GLU A 380 0.42 -45.64 -2.64
N LEU A 381 0.09 -45.52 -3.93
CA LEU A 381 0.72 -44.58 -4.85
C LEU A 381 0.43 -43.12 -4.49
N ALA A 382 -0.81 -42.82 -4.10
CA ALA A 382 -1.21 -41.50 -3.60
C ALA A 382 -0.46 -41.13 -2.32
N MET A 383 -0.36 -42.05 -1.34
CA MET A 383 0.41 -41.85 -0.11
C MET A 383 1.91 -41.66 -0.39
N LEU A 384 2.50 -42.45 -1.30
CA LEU A 384 3.91 -42.28 -1.67
C LEU A 384 4.15 -40.93 -2.36
N TYR A 385 3.23 -40.47 -3.22
CA TYR A 385 3.28 -39.15 -3.83
C TYR A 385 3.22 -38.03 -2.77
N ALA A 386 2.37 -38.15 -1.76
CA ALA A 386 2.28 -37.20 -0.66
C ALA A 386 3.53 -37.20 0.24
N ALA A 387 4.20 -38.34 0.42
CA ALA A 387 5.44 -38.43 1.20
C ALA A 387 6.66 -37.90 0.44
N ASN A 388 6.81 -38.29 -0.84
CA ASN A 388 7.89 -37.83 -1.71
C ASN A 388 7.43 -37.73 -3.18
N PRO A 389 7.00 -36.53 -3.64
CA PRO A 389 6.50 -36.33 -5.00
C PRO A 389 7.55 -36.62 -6.08
N ASP A 390 8.85 -36.47 -5.75
CA ASP A 390 9.94 -36.59 -6.70
C ASP A 390 10.52 -38.00 -6.83
N ASN A 391 9.90 -38.97 -6.17
CA ASN A 391 10.31 -40.36 -6.15
C ASN A 391 10.44 -40.98 -7.56
N ASP A 392 11.60 -41.56 -7.88
CA ASP A 392 11.88 -42.17 -9.19
C ASP A 392 11.02 -43.42 -9.47
N THR A 393 10.74 -44.22 -8.43
CA THR A 393 9.89 -45.41 -8.53
C THR A 393 8.46 -45.01 -8.88
N LEU A 394 7.96 -43.96 -8.24
CA LEU A 394 6.65 -43.38 -8.51
C LEU A 394 6.56 -42.81 -9.94
N LYS A 395 7.57 -42.04 -10.38
CA LYS A 395 7.67 -41.50 -11.76
C LYS A 395 7.67 -42.63 -12.79
N ARG A 396 8.37 -43.73 -12.53
CA ARG A 396 8.40 -44.91 -13.41
C ARG A 396 7.03 -45.58 -13.52
N ILE A 397 6.35 -45.81 -12.39
CA ILE A 397 5.04 -46.50 -12.36
C ILE A 397 3.95 -45.63 -13.02
N THR A 398 3.89 -44.34 -12.69
CA THR A 398 2.92 -43.39 -13.27
C THR A 398 3.10 -43.23 -14.78
N THR A 399 4.35 -43.15 -15.26
CA THR A 399 4.66 -43.11 -16.70
C THR A 399 4.26 -44.40 -17.42
N GLN A 400 4.43 -45.56 -16.78
CA GLN A 400 4.02 -46.86 -17.34
C GLN A 400 2.49 -47.01 -17.41
N ARG A 401 1.76 -46.47 -16.44
CA ARG A 401 0.28 -46.53 -16.39
C ARG A 401 -0.42 -45.47 -17.25
N GLY A 402 0.29 -44.40 -17.61
CA GLY A 402 -0.32 -43.25 -18.27
C GLY A 402 -1.24 -42.44 -17.36
N ASP A 403 -1.10 -42.61 -16.04
CA ASP A 403 -1.88 -41.86 -15.06
C ASP A 403 -1.39 -40.41 -14.99
N SER A 404 -2.33 -39.49 -15.15
CA SER A 404 -2.06 -38.07 -14.95
C SER A 404 -1.87 -37.76 -13.46
N ARG A 405 -0.92 -36.88 -13.14
CA ARG A 405 -0.72 -36.28 -11.78
C ARG A 405 -2.02 -35.85 -11.11
N GLN A 406 -2.97 -35.36 -11.90
CA GLN A 406 -4.29 -34.92 -11.46
C GLN A 406 -5.17 -36.04 -10.88
N ARG A 407 -4.95 -37.30 -11.30
CA ARG A 407 -5.63 -38.48 -10.79
C ARG A 407 -5.15 -38.87 -9.39
N LEU A 408 -3.83 -38.84 -9.16
CA LEU A 408 -3.24 -39.04 -7.83
C LEU A 408 -3.69 -37.97 -6.83
N LEU A 409 -3.81 -36.72 -7.27
CA LEU A 409 -4.34 -35.64 -6.45
C LEU A 409 -5.82 -35.82 -6.13
N THR A 410 -6.59 -36.40 -7.05
CA THR A 410 -8.01 -36.73 -6.81
C THR A 410 -8.13 -37.85 -5.77
N GLU A 411 -7.34 -38.91 -5.89
CA GLU A 411 -7.34 -39.98 -4.88
C GLU A 411 -6.83 -39.52 -3.53
N LEU A 412 -5.85 -38.60 -3.49
CA LEU A 412 -5.42 -38.00 -2.22
C LEU A 412 -6.56 -37.22 -1.55
N ALA A 413 -7.34 -36.46 -2.30
CA ALA A 413 -8.50 -35.76 -1.78
C ALA A 413 -9.58 -36.74 -1.27
N ASP A 414 -9.76 -37.88 -1.95
CA ASP A 414 -10.71 -38.92 -1.52
C ASP A 414 -10.21 -39.70 -0.28
N ILE A 415 -8.88 -39.81 -0.10
CA ILE A 415 -8.24 -40.47 1.05
C ILE A 415 -8.37 -39.63 2.32
N GLU A 416 -8.35 -38.29 2.21
CA GLU A 416 -8.41 -37.36 3.36
C GLU A 416 -9.68 -37.53 4.23
N ASP A 417 -10.76 -38.12 3.69
CA ASP A 417 -12.02 -38.39 4.41
C ASP A 417 -12.17 -39.84 4.95
N THR A 418 -11.10 -40.66 4.94
CA THR A 418 -11.19 -42.11 5.26
C THR A 418 -10.17 -42.64 6.29
N ALA A 419 -10.27 -43.92 6.67
CA ALA A 419 -9.35 -44.61 7.59
C ALA A 419 -7.88 -44.58 7.13
N SER A 420 -7.64 -44.40 5.82
CA SER A 420 -6.32 -44.31 5.20
C SER A 420 -5.59 -42.99 5.51
N ALA A 421 -6.29 -41.89 5.84
CA ALA A 421 -5.66 -40.66 6.32
C ALA A 421 -4.92 -40.86 7.65
N ARG A 422 -5.51 -41.64 8.57
CA ARG A 422 -4.84 -42.02 9.83
C ARG A 422 -3.67 -42.96 9.59
N ASP A 423 -3.70 -43.76 8.54
CA ASP A 423 -2.59 -44.66 8.20
C ASP A 423 -1.38 -43.84 7.71
N PHE A 424 -1.61 -42.84 6.86
CA PHE A 424 -0.57 -41.91 6.43
C PHE A 424 0.08 -41.15 7.61
N GLU A 425 -0.75 -40.55 8.48
CA GLU A 425 -0.28 -39.81 9.67
C GLU A 425 0.56 -40.69 10.62
N ASN A 426 0.24 -41.98 10.72
CA ASN A 426 0.99 -42.92 11.55
C ASN A 426 2.25 -43.47 10.88
N ARG A 427 2.32 -43.51 9.54
CA ARG A 427 3.41 -44.13 8.78
C ARG A 427 4.53 -43.15 8.45
N TYR A 428 4.17 -41.95 8.02
CA TYR A 428 5.12 -40.92 7.59
C TYR A 428 5.26 -39.81 8.63
N TYR A 429 6.35 -39.05 8.55
CA TYR A 429 6.67 -37.95 9.48
C TYR A 429 6.28 -36.56 8.95
N TYR A 430 6.12 -36.42 7.63
CA TYR A 430 5.70 -35.17 6.99
C TYR A 430 5.06 -35.47 5.62
N ARG A 431 4.36 -34.48 5.08
CA ARG A 431 3.73 -34.48 3.76
C ARG A 431 4.25 -33.30 2.94
N VAL A 432 4.47 -33.53 1.65
CA VAL A 432 4.90 -32.52 0.69
C VAL A 432 3.83 -32.34 -0.39
N ASP A 433 3.42 -31.09 -0.60
CA ASP A 433 2.63 -30.71 -1.77
C ASP A 433 3.47 -29.85 -2.72
N SER A 434 3.80 -30.47 -3.87
CA SER A 434 4.59 -29.84 -4.93
C SER A 434 3.81 -28.83 -5.78
N HIS A 435 2.48 -28.75 -5.68
CA HIS A 435 1.69 -27.74 -6.40
C HIS A 435 1.67 -26.41 -5.65
N THR A 436 1.41 -26.46 -4.35
CA THR A 436 1.42 -25.28 -3.48
C THR A 436 2.82 -24.93 -2.97
N ARG A 437 3.83 -25.79 -3.23
CA ARG A 437 5.20 -25.72 -2.66
C ARG A 437 5.16 -25.63 -1.14
N THR A 438 4.47 -26.57 -0.52
CA THR A 438 4.27 -26.59 0.93
C THR A 438 4.67 -27.91 1.55
N VAL A 439 5.09 -27.86 2.82
CA VAL A 439 5.41 -29.05 3.62
C VAL A 439 4.82 -28.93 5.01
N ARG A 440 4.18 -30.02 5.46
CA ARG A 440 3.53 -30.14 6.75
C ARG A 440 4.06 -31.34 7.50
N LEU A 441 4.23 -31.23 8.82
CA LEU A 441 4.48 -32.37 9.70
C LEU A 441 3.20 -33.18 9.95
N THR A 442 3.35 -34.50 10.08
CA THR A 442 2.28 -35.37 10.60
C THR A 442 2.24 -35.31 12.12
N GLU A 443 1.16 -35.80 12.75
CA GLU A 443 1.09 -35.93 14.22
C GLU A 443 2.31 -36.70 14.78
N ARG A 444 2.76 -37.72 14.04
CA ARG A 444 3.96 -38.49 14.36
C ARG A 444 5.25 -37.67 14.22
N GLY A 445 5.30 -36.77 13.23
CA GLY A 445 6.40 -35.81 13.06
C GLY A 445 6.51 -34.84 14.23
N GLU A 446 5.40 -34.22 14.60
CA GLU A 446 5.32 -33.28 15.73
C GLU A 446 5.75 -33.95 17.05
N ALA A 447 5.19 -35.13 17.35
CA ALA A 447 5.57 -35.88 18.56
C ALA A 447 7.08 -36.24 18.60
N CYS A 448 7.70 -36.47 17.44
CA CYS A 448 9.13 -36.75 17.34
C CYS A 448 9.98 -35.50 17.64
N ILE A 449 9.55 -34.33 17.16
CA ILE A 449 10.22 -33.06 17.42
C ILE A 449 10.08 -32.71 18.92
N ASP A 450 8.88 -32.82 19.47
CA ASP A 450 8.58 -32.59 20.89
C ASP A 450 9.46 -33.45 21.81
N ALA A 451 9.57 -34.75 21.52
CA ALA A 451 10.39 -35.67 22.31
C ALA A 451 11.89 -35.33 22.25
N SER A 452 12.37 -34.76 21.15
CA SER A 452 13.79 -34.49 20.91
C SER A 452 14.23 -33.12 21.42
N LEU A 453 13.34 -32.12 21.39
CA LEU A 453 13.63 -30.77 21.87
C LEU A 453 13.50 -30.66 23.41
N GLY A 454 12.71 -31.52 24.05
CA GLY A 454 12.54 -31.61 25.51
C GLY A 454 11.60 -30.54 26.07
N THR A 455 10.90 -30.86 27.17
CA THR A 455 9.87 -30.00 27.80
C THR A 455 10.42 -28.95 28.78
N ALA A 456 11.74 -28.87 28.97
CA ALA A 456 12.34 -28.29 30.18
C ALA A 456 12.60 -26.78 30.19
N ASN A 457 12.26 -26.02 29.15
CA ASN A 457 12.24 -24.55 29.18
C ASN A 457 11.13 -24.04 28.26
N SER A 458 10.06 -23.50 28.84
CA SER A 458 8.91 -22.92 28.12
C SER A 458 9.33 -21.84 27.13
N ASP A 459 10.26 -20.98 27.54
CA ASP A 459 10.60 -19.74 26.82
C ASP A 459 11.29 -19.98 25.47
N ARG A 460 11.78 -21.19 25.19
CA ARG A 460 12.48 -21.53 23.93
C ARG A 460 11.77 -22.58 23.09
N ARG A 461 10.63 -23.11 23.56
CA ARG A 461 9.94 -24.22 22.88
C ARG A 461 9.42 -23.81 21.51
N TRP A 462 8.81 -22.63 21.41
CA TRP A 462 8.22 -22.13 20.17
C TRP A 462 9.28 -21.76 19.13
N ALA A 463 10.35 -21.06 19.54
CA ALA A 463 11.46 -20.71 18.66
C ALA A 463 12.16 -21.95 18.06
N ALA A 464 12.34 -22.99 18.88
CA ALA A 464 12.94 -24.24 18.42
C ALA A 464 12.03 -25.00 17.44
N HIS A 465 10.71 -25.05 17.69
CA HIS A 465 9.73 -25.65 16.78
C HIS A 465 9.66 -24.89 15.46
N SER A 466 9.53 -23.56 15.52
CA SER A 466 9.57 -22.66 14.38
C SER A 466 10.76 -22.96 13.47
N GLN A 467 11.98 -22.92 14.04
CA GLN A 467 13.20 -23.24 13.28
C GLN A 467 13.18 -24.65 12.72
N ALA A 468 12.65 -25.64 13.44
CA ALA A 468 12.53 -27.00 12.94
C ALA A 468 11.61 -27.06 11.70
N HIS A 469 10.47 -26.35 11.67
CA HIS A 469 9.63 -26.24 10.48
C HIS A 469 10.37 -25.57 9.31
N GLN A 470 11.15 -24.51 9.57
CA GLN A 470 11.90 -23.81 8.53
C GLN A 470 13.02 -24.68 7.95
N PHE A 471 13.72 -25.44 8.79
CA PHE A 471 14.67 -26.46 8.33
C PHE A 471 14.00 -27.50 7.47
N LEU A 472 12.84 -28.02 7.89
CA LEU A 472 12.11 -29.00 7.08
C LEU A 472 11.81 -28.43 5.69
N ARG A 473 11.24 -27.22 5.62
CA ARG A 473 10.98 -26.51 4.35
C ARG A 473 12.24 -26.32 3.52
N ALA A 474 13.34 -25.86 4.13
CA ALA A 474 14.62 -25.65 3.47
C ALA A 474 15.16 -26.94 2.83
N TYR A 475 15.02 -28.09 3.49
CA TYR A 475 15.47 -29.38 2.96
C TYR A 475 14.57 -29.93 1.85
N THR A 476 13.25 -29.74 1.94
CA THR A 476 12.27 -30.40 1.06
C THR A 476 11.85 -29.56 -0.14
N LEU A 477 11.75 -28.23 0.00
CA LEU A 477 11.15 -27.35 -1.02
C LEU A 477 12.16 -26.51 -1.80
N PHE A 478 13.35 -26.30 -1.23
CA PHE A 478 14.35 -25.40 -1.78
C PHE A 478 15.58 -26.17 -2.25
N THR A 479 15.85 -26.00 -3.54
CA THR A 479 16.93 -26.65 -4.26
C THR A 479 18.03 -25.66 -4.60
N ARG A 480 19.27 -26.04 -4.28
CA ARG A 480 20.47 -25.31 -4.66
C ARG A 480 20.59 -25.25 -6.19
N ASP A 481 21.08 -24.12 -6.69
CA ASP A 481 21.24 -23.78 -8.11
C ASP A 481 19.92 -23.65 -8.91
N VAL A 482 18.78 -23.66 -8.22
CA VAL A 482 17.44 -23.42 -8.80
C VAL A 482 16.74 -22.28 -8.07
N ASP A 483 16.58 -22.41 -6.74
CA ASP A 483 15.88 -21.41 -5.93
C ASP A 483 16.85 -20.41 -5.28
N TYR A 484 18.08 -20.85 -5.02
CA TYR A 484 19.15 -20.05 -4.44
C TYR A 484 20.53 -20.58 -4.86
N ILE A 485 21.54 -19.73 -4.79
CA ILE A 485 22.95 -20.03 -5.03
C ILE A 485 23.74 -19.73 -3.76
N VAL A 486 24.83 -20.46 -3.55
CA VAL A 486 25.74 -20.26 -2.42
C VAL A 486 26.99 -19.54 -2.94
N ASP A 487 27.26 -18.35 -2.42
CA ASP A 487 28.44 -17.54 -2.72
C ASP A 487 29.35 -17.40 -1.47
N ASP A 488 30.54 -16.82 -1.64
CA ASP A 488 31.52 -16.65 -0.55
C ASP A 488 30.99 -15.80 0.63
N ASP A 489 30.02 -14.91 0.37
CA ASP A 489 29.39 -14.01 1.35
C ASP A 489 28.04 -14.54 1.92
N GLY A 490 27.50 -15.67 1.44
CA GLY A 490 26.25 -16.25 1.96
C GLY A 490 25.33 -16.91 0.93
N VAL A 491 24.07 -17.16 1.31
CA VAL A 491 23.03 -17.68 0.41
C VAL A 491 22.37 -16.52 -0.34
N VAL A 492 22.47 -16.54 -1.68
CA VAL A 492 21.89 -15.54 -2.59
C VAL A 492 20.69 -16.13 -3.32
N LEU A 493 19.57 -15.39 -3.32
CA LEU A 493 18.32 -15.80 -3.96
C LEU A 493 18.41 -15.77 -5.48
N VAL A 494 17.67 -16.67 -6.12
CA VAL A 494 17.47 -16.69 -7.57
C VAL A 494 16.00 -16.33 -7.86
N ASP A 495 15.78 -15.32 -8.70
CA ASP A 495 14.44 -14.98 -9.17
C ASP A 495 13.88 -16.14 -10.02
N PRO A 496 12.72 -16.71 -9.63
CA PRO A 496 12.15 -17.87 -10.31
C PRO A 496 11.69 -17.59 -11.75
N PHE A 497 11.48 -16.32 -12.13
CA PHE A 497 10.97 -15.96 -13.45
C PHE A 497 12.06 -15.76 -14.49
N ASN A 498 13.22 -15.24 -14.08
CA ASN A 498 14.29 -14.83 -15.00
C ASN A 498 15.69 -15.37 -14.65
N GLY A 499 15.83 -16.06 -13.51
CA GLY A 499 17.10 -16.62 -13.05
C GLY A 499 18.13 -15.58 -12.58
N ARG A 500 17.75 -14.31 -12.39
CA ARG A 500 18.64 -13.27 -11.87
C ARG A 500 18.92 -13.49 -10.38
N LEU A 501 20.13 -13.17 -9.98
CA LEU A 501 20.53 -13.13 -8.57
C LEU A 501 19.88 -11.92 -7.90
N LEU A 502 19.34 -12.12 -6.70
CA LEU A 502 18.76 -11.09 -5.85
C LEU A 502 19.62 -10.93 -4.58
N PRO A 503 20.79 -10.27 -4.66
CA PRO A 503 21.77 -10.20 -3.56
C PRO A 503 21.28 -9.41 -2.35
N ASP A 504 20.42 -8.41 -2.57
CA ASP A 504 19.86 -7.58 -1.50
C ASP A 504 18.62 -8.20 -0.84
N ASN A 505 18.11 -9.32 -1.37
CA ASN A 505 16.93 -9.98 -0.85
C ASN A 505 17.35 -11.15 0.06
N ARG A 506 16.55 -11.40 1.11
CA ARG A 506 16.72 -12.52 2.03
C ARG A 506 15.39 -13.23 2.22
N TYR A 507 15.42 -14.54 2.43
CA TYR A 507 14.22 -15.23 2.92
C TYR A 507 13.93 -14.81 4.36
N LEU A 508 12.67 -14.52 4.68
CA LEU A 508 12.25 -14.09 6.02
C LEU A 508 11.91 -15.29 6.91
N HIS A 509 11.72 -15.03 8.21
CA HIS A 509 11.16 -15.96 9.20
C HIS A 509 11.99 -17.24 9.43
N GLY A 510 13.30 -17.12 9.58
CA GLY A 510 14.20 -18.23 9.90
C GLY A 510 14.58 -19.11 8.71
N LEU A 511 13.97 -18.91 7.53
CA LEU A 511 14.25 -19.74 6.36
C LEU A 511 15.64 -19.47 5.77
N GLN A 512 16.09 -18.21 5.76
CA GLN A 512 17.45 -17.86 5.34
C GLN A 512 18.48 -18.51 6.27
N ILE A 513 18.29 -18.37 7.59
CA ILE A 513 19.10 -19.05 8.62
C ILE A 513 19.13 -20.56 8.38
N ALA A 514 17.98 -21.17 8.09
CA ALA A 514 17.87 -22.60 7.84
C ALA A 514 18.61 -23.03 6.57
N LEU A 515 18.60 -22.22 5.50
CA LEU A 515 19.33 -22.48 4.27
C LEU A 515 20.85 -22.31 4.44
N GLU A 516 21.27 -21.26 5.14
CA GLU A 516 22.68 -21.04 5.49
C GLU A 516 23.22 -22.20 6.32
N ALA A 517 22.51 -22.59 7.38
CA ALA A 517 22.87 -23.74 8.20
C ALA A 517 22.78 -25.09 7.44
N LYS A 518 21.82 -25.24 6.51
CA LYS A 518 21.73 -26.42 5.62
C LYS A 518 23.01 -26.58 4.78
N GLU A 519 23.52 -25.48 4.25
CA GLU A 519 24.74 -25.45 3.42
C GLU A 519 26.04 -25.34 4.24
N GLY A 520 25.95 -25.23 5.57
CA GLY A 520 27.10 -25.18 6.49
C GLY A 520 27.73 -23.79 6.63
N LEU A 521 27.02 -22.75 6.22
CA LEU A 521 27.39 -21.35 6.42
C LEU A 521 27.03 -20.87 7.85
N PRO A 522 27.74 -19.86 8.39
CA PRO A 522 27.36 -19.27 9.66
C PRO A 522 25.96 -18.61 9.53
N PRO A 523 25.02 -18.92 10.43
CA PRO A 523 23.68 -18.35 10.35
C PRO A 523 23.74 -16.84 10.59
N THR A 524 23.31 -16.05 9.61
CA THR A 524 23.11 -14.61 9.82
C THR A 524 21.78 -14.37 10.52
N PRO A 525 21.74 -13.57 11.60
CA PRO A 525 20.50 -13.30 12.31
C PRO A 525 19.45 -12.68 11.40
N ASP A 526 18.21 -13.12 11.57
CA ASP A 526 17.08 -12.53 10.87
C ASP A 526 16.63 -11.25 11.56
N ALA A 527 15.96 -10.40 10.78
CA ALA A 527 15.30 -9.23 11.30
C ALA A 527 13.96 -9.68 11.93
N GLU A 528 13.84 -9.59 13.25
CA GLU A 528 12.65 -10.02 13.97
C GLU A 528 11.50 -9.02 13.76
N THR A 529 10.27 -9.49 13.55
CA THR A 529 9.12 -8.58 13.41
C THR A 529 8.71 -8.02 14.77
N LEU A 530 9.03 -6.75 15.02
CA LEU A 530 8.67 -6.06 16.28
C LEU A 530 7.21 -5.61 16.28
N ALA A 531 6.76 -5.11 15.13
CA ALA A 531 5.46 -4.46 14.99
C ALA A 531 4.96 -4.58 13.56
N GLN A 532 3.66 -4.80 13.39
CA GLN A 532 3.04 -4.81 12.08
C GLN A 532 1.60 -4.32 12.08
N ILE A 533 1.15 -3.76 10.97
CA ILE A 533 -0.25 -3.36 10.74
C ILE A 533 -0.59 -3.49 9.26
N THR A 534 -1.84 -3.87 8.95
CA THR A 534 -2.32 -3.87 7.57
C THR A 534 -2.91 -2.50 7.20
N ILE A 535 -2.98 -2.19 5.90
CA ILE A 535 -3.67 -0.97 5.46
C ILE A 535 -5.15 -0.97 5.90
N PRO A 536 -5.93 -2.06 5.72
CA PRO A 536 -7.28 -2.17 6.28
C PRO A 536 -7.37 -1.86 7.77
N GLY A 537 -6.52 -2.44 8.61
CA GLY A 537 -6.61 -2.19 10.05
C GLY A 537 -6.12 -0.82 10.46
N LEU A 538 -5.16 -0.21 9.74
CA LEU A 538 -4.81 1.21 9.91
C LEU A 538 -5.98 2.12 9.54
N MET A 539 -6.64 1.88 8.40
CA MET A 539 -7.83 2.64 7.98
C MET A 539 -8.98 2.50 8.97
N GLY A 540 -9.15 1.31 9.57
CA GLY A 540 -10.12 1.06 10.64
C GLY A 540 -9.89 1.85 11.93
N ARG A 541 -8.75 2.57 12.06
CA ARG A 541 -8.49 3.48 13.20
C ARG A 541 -8.97 4.91 12.97
N TYR A 542 -9.28 5.28 11.75
CA TYR A 542 -9.94 6.54 11.46
C TYR A 542 -11.43 6.44 11.82
N GLN A 543 -12.00 7.56 12.30
CA GLN A 543 -13.44 7.67 12.50
C GLN A 543 -14.18 7.61 11.17
N GLN A 544 -13.58 8.20 10.12
CA GLN A 544 -14.14 8.20 8.78
C GLN A 544 -13.02 8.16 7.73
N VAL A 545 -13.20 7.30 6.73
CA VAL A 545 -12.32 7.20 5.56
C VAL A 545 -13.16 7.44 4.31
N SER A 546 -12.62 8.24 3.40
CA SER A 546 -13.19 8.49 2.08
C SER A 546 -12.05 8.50 1.07
N GLY A 547 -12.35 8.53 -0.23
CA GLY A 547 -11.29 8.58 -1.22
C GLY A 547 -11.75 8.86 -2.64
N LEU A 548 -10.80 9.20 -3.49
CA LEU A 548 -10.99 9.46 -4.91
C LEU A 548 -10.20 8.47 -5.73
N SER A 549 -10.73 8.02 -6.86
CA SER A 549 -10.00 7.20 -7.81
C SER A 549 -10.55 7.38 -9.22
N GLY A 550 -9.76 7.00 -10.24
CA GLY A 550 -10.22 6.95 -11.63
C GLY A 550 -10.91 5.65 -12.02
N THR A 551 -10.82 4.61 -11.19
CA THR A 551 -11.23 3.24 -11.51
C THR A 551 -11.66 2.49 -10.24
N ALA A 552 -12.54 3.09 -9.45
CA ALA A 552 -12.97 2.49 -8.19
C ALA A 552 -14.14 1.50 -8.36
N ILE A 553 -14.95 1.65 -9.41
CA ILE A 553 -16.17 0.87 -9.61
C ILE A 553 -15.86 -0.61 -9.87
N GLU A 554 -14.74 -0.90 -10.51
CA GLU A 554 -14.28 -2.28 -10.74
C GLU A 554 -13.90 -3.01 -9.44
N ALA A 555 -13.44 -2.25 -8.43
CA ALA A 555 -13.07 -2.73 -7.12
C ALA A 555 -14.14 -2.43 -6.05
N GLN A 556 -15.38 -2.10 -6.45
CA GLN A 556 -16.45 -1.73 -5.52
C GLN A 556 -16.73 -2.80 -4.47
N ASP A 557 -16.73 -4.07 -4.89
CA ASP A 557 -16.91 -5.19 -3.98
C ASP A 557 -15.77 -5.31 -2.97
N ASP A 558 -14.53 -4.98 -3.38
CA ASP A 558 -13.35 -5.01 -2.51
C ASP A 558 -13.40 -3.87 -1.49
N PHE A 559 -13.72 -2.64 -1.92
CA PHE A 559 -13.90 -1.49 -1.02
C PHE A 559 -15.01 -1.74 0.02
N LEU A 560 -16.14 -2.30 -0.40
CA LEU A 560 -17.25 -2.57 0.49
C LEU A 560 -16.93 -3.71 1.46
N ARG A 561 -16.24 -4.77 1.00
CA ARG A 561 -15.89 -5.93 1.81
C ARG A 561 -14.79 -5.61 2.83
N ASP A 562 -13.73 -4.94 2.41
CA ASP A 562 -12.52 -4.77 3.22
C ASP A 562 -12.56 -3.51 4.08
N TYR A 563 -13.25 -2.45 3.62
CA TYR A 563 -13.31 -1.16 4.29
C TYR A 563 -14.74 -0.73 4.67
N GLY A 564 -15.78 -1.41 4.18
CA GLY A 564 -17.17 -0.97 4.36
C GLY A 564 -17.52 0.30 3.58
N LEU A 565 -16.71 0.66 2.56
CA LEU A 565 -16.85 1.92 1.83
C LEU A 565 -17.64 1.73 0.54
N PRO A 566 -18.76 2.45 0.34
CA PRO A 566 -19.49 2.42 -0.92
C PRO A 566 -18.77 3.25 -1.99
N VAL A 567 -18.88 2.82 -3.25
CA VAL A 567 -18.34 3.55 -4.41
C VAL A 567 -19.46 4.27 -5.17
N VAL A 568 -19.23 5.52 -5.57
CA VAL A 568 -20.12 6.31 -6.43
C VAL A 568 -19.32 6.88 -7.59
N ARG A 569 -19.79 6.63 -8.82
CA ARG A 569 -19.22 7.23 -10.03
C ARG A 569 -19.88 8.56 -10.35
N ILE A 570 -19.06 9.57 -10.64
CA ILE A 570 -19.49 10.86 -11.17
C ILE A 570 -19.25 10.88 -12.68
N GLU A 571 -20.27 11.26 -13.44
CA GLU A 571 -20.14 11.45 -14.89
C GLU A 571 -19.19 12.62 -15.18
N PRO A 572 -18.27 12.48 -16.16
CA PRO A 572 -17.28 13.51 -16.48
C PRO A 572 -17.96 14.80 -16.96
N SER A 573 -17.27 15.93 -16.79
CA SER A 573 -17.79 17.22 -17.28
C SER A 573 -17.93 17.23 -18.80
N GLU A 574 -16.99 16.60 -19.50
CA GLU A 574 -17.02 16.41 -20.95
C GLU A 574 -16.86 14.93 -21.32
N PRO A 575 -17.67 14.39 -22.24
CA PRO A 575 -17.56 13.00 -22.63
C PRO A 575 -16.22 12.74 -23.33
N SER A 576 -15.55 11.64 -22.96
CA SER A 576 -14.28 11.25 -23.58
C SER A 576 -14.45 11.03 -25.09
N GLN A 577 -13.55 11.59 -25.88
CA GLN A 577 -13.43 11.35 -27.32
C GLN A 577 -12.36 10.29 -27.64
N ARG A 578 -11.95 9.49 -26.64
CA ARG A 578 -10.96 8.43 -26.82
C ARG A 578 -11.51 7.32 -27.71
N THR A 579 -10.71 6.91 -28.69
CA THR A 579 -11.00 5.71 -29.48
C THR A 579 -10.26 4.50 -28.90
N GLU A 580 -10.98 3.39 -28.67
CA GLU A 580 -10.38 2.12 -28.24
C GLU A 580 -10.28 1.17 -29.43
N PHE A 581 -9.05 0.81 -29.80
CA PHE A 581 -8.79 -0.17 -30.85
C PHE A 581 -8.90 -1.60 -30.29
N PRO A 582 -9.38 -2.56 -31.09
CA PRO A 582 -9.43 -3.96 -30.66
C PRO A 582 -8.01 -4.48 -30.34
N PRO A 583 -7.87 -5.37 -29.34
CA PRO A 583 -6.59 -5.96 -28.99
C PRO A 583 -6.04 -6.81 -30.15
N GLU A 584 -4.72 -6.76 -30.33
CA GLU A 584 -3.95 -7.57 -31.29
C GLU A 584 -3.16 -8.63 -30.54
N ILE A 585 -3.30 -9.90 -30.94
CA ILE A 585 -2.55 -11.02 -30.34
C ILE A 585 -1.56 -11.56 -31.37
N HIS A 586 -0.28 -11.59 -31.00
CA HIS A 586 0.81 -12.15 -31.80
C HIS A 586 1.25 -13.51 -31.27
N ASN A 587 1.81 -14.36 -32.13
CA ASN A 587 2.19 -15.72 -31.75
C ASN A 587 3.47 -15.76 -30.87
N ASN A 588 4.38 -14.82 -31.07
CA ASN A 588 5.65 -14.73 -30.36
C ASN A 588 5.99 -13.27 -30.03
N THR A 589 6.91 -13.10 -29.07
CA THR A 589 7.38 -11.78 -28.61
C THR A 589 8.09 -10.99 -29.73
N GLU A 590 8.80 -11.66 -30.65
CA GLU A 590 9.45 -10.98 -31.79
C GLU A 590 8.44 -10.32 -32.76
N ALA A 591 7.34 -11.01 -33.08
CA ALA A 591 6.30 -10.44 -33.95
C ALA A 591 5.55 -9.31 -33.25
N GLN A 592 5.34 -9.42 -31.94
CA GLN A 592 4.77 -8.37 -31.11
C GLN A 592 5.68 -7.12 -31.11
N HIS A 593 6.99 -7.29 -30.84
CA HIS A 593 7.97 -6.21 -30.88
C HIS A 593 8.00 -5.50 -32.24
N SER A 594 7.99 -6.28 -33.33
CA SER A 594 7.94 -5.74 -34.69
C SER A 594 6.66 -4.94 -34.95
N ALA A 595 5.52 -5.36 -34.41
CA ALA A 595 4.26 -4.64 -34.54
C ALA A 595 4.24 -3.34 -33.72
N ILE A 596 4.76 -3.37 -32.49
CA ILE A 596 4.90 -2.18 -31.64
C ILE A 596 5.79 -1.14 -32.32
N LEU A 597 6.96 -1.56 -32.83
CA LEU A 597 7.87 -0.66 -33.54
C LEU A 597 7.18 0.01 -34.74
N ALA A 598 6.51 -0.77 -35.58
CA ALA A 598 5.80 -0.23 -36.75
C ALA A 598 4.70 0.79 -36.38
N GLU A 599 3.99 0.55 -35.27
CA GLU A 599 2.96 1.46 -34.76
C GLU A 599 3.58 2.76 -34.21
N VAL A 600 4.66 2.65 -33.42
CA VAL A 600 5.36 3.79 -32.82
C VAL A 600 6.00 4.67 -33.90
N GLU A 601 6.71 4.08 -34.87
CA GLU A 601 7.31 4.81 -36.00
C GLU A 601 6.27 5.58 -36.80
N HIS A 602 5.12 4.94 -37.07
CA HIS A 602 4.01 5.57 -37.79
C HIS A 602 3.49 6.81 -37.04
N TRP A 603 3.17 6.69 -35.75
CA TRP A 603 2.67 7.82 -34.96
C TRP A 603 3.71 8.91 -34.70
N HIS A 604 4.95 8.51 -34.45
CA HIS A 604 6.07 9.44 -34.27
C HIS A 604 6.34 10.25 -35.55
N SER A 605 6.23 9.65 -36.73
CA SER A 605 6.38 10.35 -38.02
C SER A 605 5.31 11.43 -38.25
N LEU A 606 4.12 11.27 -37.67
CA LEU A 606 3.03 12.26 -37.69
C LEU A 606 3.17 13.29 -36.55
N GLY A 607 4.16 13.13 -35.68
CA GLY A 607 4.37 13.97 -34.50
C GLY A 607 3.33 13.76 -33.39
N ARG A 608 2.61 12.63 -33.42
CA ARG A 608 1.63 12.28 -32.39
C ARG A 608 2.37 11.69 -31.18
N PRO A 609 2.09 12.17 -29.95
CA PRO A 609 2.71 11.59 -28.75
C PRO A 609 2.23 10.16 -28.49
N VAL A 610 3.16 9.31 -28.05
CA VAL A 610 2.91 7.89 -27.76
C VAL A 610 3.38 7.54 -26.35
N LEU A 611 2.50 6.93 -25.56
CA LEU A 611 2.80 6.33 -24.27
C LEU A 611 2.72 4.81 -24.37
N ILE A 612 3.81 4.12 -24.05
CA ILE A 612 3.90 2.65 -24.06
C ILE A 612 3.90 2.15 -22.61
N GLY A 613 2.89 1.35 -22.26
CA GLY A 613 2.77 0.71 -20.95
C GLY A 613 3.23 -0.74 -21.01
N THR A 614 4.13 -1.10 -20.11
CA THR A 614 4.67 -2.45 -19.90
C THR A 614 4.32 -2.95 -18.51
N THR A 615 4.45 -4.24 -18.24
CA THR A 615 4.17 -4.86 -16.92
C THR A 615 5.42 -4.95 -16.04
N SER A 616 6.62 -5.01 -16.64
CA SER A 616 7.88 -5.21 -15.91
C SER A 616 8.98 -4.26 -16.36
N VAL A 617 9.97 -4.05 -15.49
CA VAL A 617 11.17 -3.25 -15.80
C VAL A 617 11.95 -3.87 -16.95
N VAL A 618 12.04 -5.20 -17.00
CA VAL A 618 12.73 -5.94 -18.07
C VAL A 618 12.06 -5.69 -19.42
N GLU A 619 10.73 -5.83 -19.49
CA GLU A 619 9.97 -5.57 -20.72
C GLU A 619 10.11 -4.09 -21.17
N SER A 620 10.16 -3.15 -20.22
CA SER A 620 10.45 -1.74 -20.51
C SER A 620 11.85 -1.50 -21.08
N GLU A 621 12.87 -2.18 -20.54
CA GLU A 621 14.25 -2.10 -21.04
C GLU A 621 14.39 -2.73 -22.43
N ASP A 622 13.68 -3.84 -22.68
CA ASP A 622 13.66 -4.52 -23.98
C ASP A 622 13.02 -3.63 -25.05
N ILE A 623 11.86 -3.03 -24.76
CA ILE A 623 11.20 -2.08 -25.66
C ILE A 623 12.03 -0.81 -25.85
N SER A 624 12.68 -0.30 -24.79
CA SER A 624 13.60 0.85 -24.89
C SER A 624 14.79 0.55 -25.80
N SER A 625 15.36 -0.65 -25.70
CA SER A 625 16.47 -1.10 -26.56
C SER A 625 16.02 -1.21 -28.01
N LEU A 626 14.84 -1.82 -28.25
CA LEU A 626 14.23 -1.91 -29.57
C LEU A 626 14.03 -0.54 -30.24
N LEU A 627 13.55 0.46 -29.49
CA LEU A 627 13.35 1.82 -30.01
C LEU A 627 14.69 2.53 -30.28
N ARG A 628 15.70 2.29 -29.43
CA ARG A 628 17.05 2.85 -29.58
C ARG A 628 17.74 2.32 -30.84
N ASP A 629 17.61 1.01 -31.09
CA ASP A 629 18.22 0.35 -32.26
C ASP A 629 17.63 0.83 -33.60
N ASN A 630 16.43 1.43 -33.57
CA ASN A 630 15.73 1.98 -34.73
C ASN A 630 15.70 3.52 -34.75
N ASP A 631 16.59 4.18 -33.99
CA ASP A 631 16.75 5.64 -33.94
C ASP A 631 15.47 6.43 -33.55
N VAL A 632 14.57 5.83 -32.76
CA VAL A 632 13.38 6.52 -32.23
C VAL A 632 13.71 7.15 -30.86
N PRO A 633 13.72 8.50 -30.74
CA PRO A 633 13.97 9.16 -29.47
C PRO A 633 12.84 8.89 -28.50
N HIS A 634 13.17 8.38 -27.30
CA HIS A 634 12.19 8.01 -26.30
C HIS A 634 12.71 8.27 -24.87
N ASN A 635 11.77 8.43 -23.94
CA ASN A 635 12.04 8.54 -22.51
C ASN A 635 11.64 7.24 -21.81
N LEU A 636 12.54 6.70 -20.98
CA LEU A 636 12.27 5.52 -20.15
C LEU A 636 11.92 5.97 -18.73
N LEU A 637 10.82 5.44 -18.19
CA LEU A 637 10.37 5.65 -16.82
C LEU A 637 10.51 4.36 -16.03
N ASN A 638 11.44 4.37 -15.08
CA ASN A 638 11.82 3.22 -14.28
C ASN A 638 11.65 3.46 -12.77
N ALA A 639 10.60 4.15 -12.31
CA ALA A 639 10.16 4.23 -10.91
C ALA A 639 11.22 4.54 -9.80
N VAL A 640 12.43 4.98 -10.12
CA VAL A 640 13.50 5.23 -9.12
C VAL A 640 13.40 6.64 -8.52
N ASN A 641 12.95 7.63 -9.31
CA ASN A 641 12.89 9.02 -8.87
C ASN A 641 11.54 9.65 -9.27
N SER A 642 10.67 9.83 -8.28
CA SER A 642 9.29 10.30 -8.48
C SER A 642 9.19 11.72 -9.03
N GLU A 643 10.11 12.63 -8.69
CA GLU A 643 10.09 14.01 -9.19
C GLU A 643 10.43 14.07 -10.68
N ARG A 644 11.53 13.41 -11.07
CA ARG A 644 11.96 13.34 -12.48
C ARG A 644 10.94 12.60 -13.33
N GLU A 645 10.35 11.55 -12.77
CA GLU A 645 9.27 10.77 -13.39
C GLU A 645 8.02 11.62 -13.63
N ALA A 646 7.59 12.41 -12.63
CA ALA A 646 6.48 13.33 -12.79
C ALA A 646 6.75 14.35 -13.90
N GLN A 647 7.98 14.86 -14.02
CA GLN A 647 8.35 15.75 -15.11
C GLN A 647 8.26 15.07 -16.49
N ILE A 648 8.86 13.89 -16.64
CA ILE A 648 8.82 13.12 -17.91
C ILE A 648 7.38 12.79 -18.32
N ILE A 649 6.51 12.45 -17.36
CA ILE A 649 5.10 12.15 -17.61
C ILE A 649 4.32 13.41 -18.02
N ARG A 650 4.56 14.54 -17.36
CA ARG A 650 3.95 15.82 -17.73
C ARG A 650 4.29 16.19 -19.18
N ASP A 651 5.53 15.96 -19.58
CA ASP A 651 6.06 16.27 -20.91
C ASP A 651 5.72 15.18 -21.96
N ALA A 652 5.14 14.04 -21.56
CA ALA A 652 4.77 12.96 -22.48
C ALA A 652 3.68 13.36 -23.48
N GLY A 653 2.99 14.48 -23.26
CA GLY A 653 1.99 15.05 -24.16
C GLY A 653 2.56 15.96 -25.26
N GLU A 654 3.88 16.16 -25.33
CA GLU A 654 4.51 17.02 -26.32
C GLU A 654 4.51 16.42 -27.74
N PHE A 655 4.60 17.30 -28.75
CA PHE A 655 4.64 16.89 -30.15
C PHE A 655 5.83 15.96 -30.44
N GLY A 656 5.53 14.74 -30.89
CA GLY A 656 6.51 13.71 -31.21
C GLY A 656 7.12 12.99 -30.00
N ALA A 657 6.65 13.23 -28.77
CA ALA A 657 7.17 12.55 -27.59
C ALA A 657 6.84 11.05 -27.60
N VAL A 658 7.82 10.21 -27.25
CA VAL A 658 7.62 8.77 -27.03
C VAL A 658 8.09 8.45 -25.61
N THR A 659 7.20 7.87 -24.80
CA THR A 659 7.48 7.57 -23.40
C THR A 659 7.16 6.11 -23.11
N VAL A 660 8.10 5.37 -22.51
CA VAL A 660 7.95 3.98 -22.08
C VAL A 660 7.82 3.96 -20.55
N ALA A 661 6.76 3.35 -20.04
CA ALA A 661 6.42 3.31 -18.62
C ALA A 661 6.19 1.87 -18.12
N THR A 662 6.78 1.56 -16.96
CA THR A 662 6.58 0.30 -16.23
C THR A 662 5.37 0.37 -15.32
N ASN A 663 4.41 -0.55 -15.49
CA ASN A 663 3.33 -0.91 -14.56
C ASN A 663 2.72 0.27 -13.78
N MET A 664 2.47 1.39 -14.47
CA MET A 664 1.95 2.66 -13.95
C MET A 664 2.93 3.71 -13.38
N ALA A 665 4.21 3.68 -13.75
CA ALA A 665 5.12 4.80 -13.52
C ALA A 665 4.46 6.14 -13.98
N GLY A 666 4.39 7.14 -13.09
CA GLY A 666 3.69 8.41 -13.30
C GLY A 666 2.27 8.48 -12.75
N ARG A 667 1.87 7.59 -11.83
CA ARG A 667 0.54 7.64 -11.17
C ARG A 667 0.37 8.94 -10.36
N GLY A 668 -0.81 9.54 -10.43
CA GLY A 668 -1.09 10.86 -9.83
C GLY A 668 -0.50 12.07 -10.56
N THR A 669 0.20 11.88 -11.70
CA THR A 669 0.64 12.98 -12.56
C THR A 669 -0.16 13.04 -13.86
N ASP A 670 -0.65 14.22 -14.19
CA ASP A 670 -1.42 14.46 -15.41
C ASP A 670 -0.51 14.70 -16.62
N ILE A 671 -0.86 14.11 -17.77
CA ILE A 671 -0.19 14.35 -19.05
C ILE A 671 -0.83 15.58 -19.67
N LEU A 672 -0.05 16.65 -19.83
CA LEU A 672 -0.55 17.92 -20.38
C LEU A 672 -0.40 17.94 -21.90
N LEU A 673 -1.52 18.08 -22.61
CA LEU A 673 -1.52 18.30 -24.05
C LEU A 673 -1.42 19.80 -24.31
N LYS A 674 -0.38 20.24 -25.04
CA LYS A 674 -0.25 21.66 -25.41
C LYS A 674 -1.40 22.09 -26.33
N PRO A 675 -1.92 23.33 -26.23
CA PRO A 675 -3.05 23.79 -27.04
C PRO A 675 -2.80 23.71 -28.56
N ASP A 676 -1.54 23.85 -28.97
CA ASP A 676 -1.10 23.83 -30.37
C ASP A 676 -0.85 22.41 -30.92
N LEU A 677 -0.88 21.37 -30.07
CA LEU A 677 -0.51 20.00 -30.43
C LEU A 677 -1.31 19.48 -31.64
N ASN A 678 -2.63 19.57 -31.57
CA ASN A 678 -3.51 19.07 -32.63
C ASN A 678 -3.27 19.80 -33.96
N GLN A 679 -3.01 21.11 -33.92
CA GLN A 679 -2.69 21.89 -35.12
C GLN A 679 -1.36 21.46 -35.74
N ARG A 680 -0.35 21.15 -34.91
CA ARG A 680 0.94 20.67 -35.38
C ARG A 680 0.83 19.29 -36.03
N ILE A 681 0.06 18.37 -35.46
CA ILE A 681 -0.22 17.04 -36.03
C ILE A 681 -0.94 17.18 -37.39
N LEU A 682 -1.96 18.05 -37.48
CA LEU A 682 -2.67 18.33 -38.73
C LEU A 682 -1.74 18.88 -39.82
N ARG A 683 -0.86 19.82 -39.48
CA ARG A 683 0.16 20.35 -40.42
C ARG A 683 1.15 19.27 -40.87
N ALA A 684 1.57 18.38 -39.96
CA ALA A 684 2.44 17.26 -40.29
C ALA A 684 1.75 16.31 -41.29
N ALA A 685 0.49 15.96 -41.06
CA ALA A 685 -0.30 15.15 -41.99
C ALA A 685 -0.46 15.82 -43.37
N LYS A 686 -0.73 17.13 -43.40
CA LYS A 686 -0.76 17.91 -44.65
C LYS A 686 0.57 17.88 -45.40
N SER A 687 1.69 17.99 -44.68
CA SER A 687 3.02 17.91 -45.29
C SER A 687 3.32 16.52 -45.87
N MET A 688 2.88 15.45 -45.19
CA MET A 688 3.01 14.07 -45.65
C MET A 688 2.29 13.86 -46.99
N VAL A 689 1.04 14.32 -47.10
CA VAL A 689 0.25 14.25 -48.34
C VAL A 689 0.87 15.14 -49.43
N SER A 690 1.30 16.36 -49.09
CA SER A 690 1.88 17.31 -50.03
C SER A 690 3.22 16.84 -50.63
N ASN A 691 4.02 16.08 -49.86
CA ASN A 691 5.29 15.52 -50.30
C ASN A 691 5.13 14.35 -51.29
N GLN A 692 3.93 13.78 -51.42
CA GLN A 692 3.61 12.70 -52.36
C GLN A 692 2.42 13.06 -53.27
N PRO A 693 2.55 14.07 -54.15
CA PRO A 693 1.42 14.67 -54.88
C PRO A 693 0.81 13.79 -55.99
N ARG A 694 1.29 12.55 -56.19
CA ARG A 694 0.84 11.62 -57.23
C ARG A 694 0.20 10.33 -56.68
N SER A 695 0.09 10.21 -55.36
CA SER A 695 -0.47 9.03 -54.70
C SER A 695 -1.90 9.27 -54.27
N ASN A 696 -2.76 8.26 -54.41
CA ASN A 696 -4.06 8.25 -53.76
C ASN A 696 -3.86 7.91 -52.28
N PHE A 697 -4.45 8.70 -51.39
CA PHE A 697 -4.46 8.39 -49.97
C PHE A 697 -5.87 8.03 -49.53
N SER A 698 -5.98 6.91 -48.83
CA SER A 698 -7.15 6.58 -48.01
C SER A 698 -6.70 6.71 -46.56
N ILE A 699 -7.13 7.77 -45.90
CA ILE A 699 -6.75 8.07 -44.52
C ILE A 699 -7.91 7.67 -43.60
N ASP A 700 -7.71 6.60 -42.84
CA ASP A 700 -8.66 6.16 -41.82
C ASP A 700 -8.43 6.97 -40.55
N CYS A 701 -9.40 7.81 -40.20
CA CYS A 701 -9.44 8.49 -38.91
C CYS A 701 -10.22 7.66 -37.90
N ALA A 702 -9.92 7.86 -36.62
CA ALA A 702 -10.57 7.15 -35.54
C ALA A 702 -12.01 7.67 -35.30
N THR A 703 -12.23 8.97 -35.49
CA THR A 703 -13.55 9.63 -35.34
C THR A 703 -13.95 10.46 -36.56
N SER A 704 -15.26 10.70 -36.71
CA SER A 704 -15.82 11.59 -37.75
C SER A 704 -15.39 13.07 -37.55
N ALA A 705 -15.17 13.47 -36.30
CA ALA A 705 -14.68 14.79 -35.92
C ALA A 705 -13.24 14.99 -36.41
N GLU A 706 -12.34 14.04 -36.16
CA GLU A 706 -10.97 14.06 -36.67
C GLU A 706 -10.93 14.06 -38.20
N ALA A 707 -11.77 13.25 -38.86
CA ALA A 707 -11.88 13.24 -40.32
C ALA A 707 -12.30 14.59 -40.89
N SER A 708 -13.23 15.27 -40.24
CA SER A 708 -13.71 16.60 -40.65
C SER A 708 -12.63 17.67 -40.48
N LEU A 709 -11.89 17.65 -39.36
CA LEU A 709 -10.78 18.57 -39.11
C LEU A 709 -9.63 18.37 -40.10
N LEU A 710 -9.28 17.10 -40.37
CA LEU A 710 -8.24 16.77 -41.35
C LEU A 710 -8.66 17.19 -42.76
N ALA A 711 -9.91 16.91 -43.17
CA ALA A 711 -10.43 17.31 -44.47
C ALA A 711 -10.40 18.83 -44.64
N HIS A 712 -10.80 19.59 -43.63
CA HIS A 712 -10.76 21.06 -43.66
C HIS A 712 -9.33 21.60 -43.83
N GLU A 713 -8.36 21.03 -43.10
CA GLU A 713 -6.97 21.46 -43.19
C GLU A 713 -6.34 21.12 -44.57
N LEU A 714 -6.77 20.01 -45.17
CA LEU A 714 -6.31 19.57 -46.50
C LEU A 714 -6.96 20.35 -47.65
N ASP A 715 -8.23 20.76 -47.52
CA ASP A 715 -9.04 21.46 -48.54
C ASP A 715 -8.55 22.87 -48.88
N THR A 716 -7.67 23.42 -48.05
CA THR A 716 -6.96 24.68 -48.35
C THR A 716 -5.90 24.55 -49.46
N SER A 717 -5.86 23.43 -50.20
CA SER A 717 -4.83 23.11 -51.20
C SER A 717 -5.44 22.83 -52.59
N ASP A 718 -5.20 23.70 -53.58
CA ASP A 718 -5.74 23.62 -54.96
C ASP A 718 -5.34 22.36 -55.79
N LYS A 719 -4.67 21.38 -55.19
CA LYS A 719 -4.00 20.25 -55.90
C LYS A 719 -4.72 18.90 -55.76
N PHE A 720 -5.66 18.78 -54.83
CA PHE A 720 -6.29 17.50 -54.47
C PHE A 720 -7.82 17.64 -54.43
N GLU A 721 -8.52 16.58 -54.82
CA GLU A 721 -9.95 16.41 -54.58
C GLU A 721 -10.11 15.58 -53.29
N ILE A 722 -10.81 16.14 -52.30
CA ILE A 722 -10.99 15.53 -50.99
C ILE A 722 -12.45 15.13 -50.83
N SER A 723 -12.69 13.87 -50.50
CA SER A 723 -14.03 13.37 -50.21
C SER A 723 -14.06 12.60 -48.90
N LEU A 724 -15.06 12.87 -48.08
CA LEU A 724 -15.36 12.07 -46.89
C LEU A 724 -16.19 10.86 -47.30
N THR A 725 -15.65 9.66 -47.12
CA THR A 725 -16.33 8.41 -47.45
C THR A 725 -16.58 7.60 -46.19
N GLY A 726 -17.82 7.14 -45.97
CA GLY A 726 -18.20 6.42 -44.76
C GLY A 726 -18.35 7.35 -43.54
N VAL A 727 -17.99 6.86 -42.34
CA VAL A 727 -18.16 7.62 -41.08
C VAL A 727 -16.88 8.36 -40.67
N ALA A 728 -15.68 7.91 -41.07
CA ALA A 728 -14.41 8.48 -40.60
C ALA A 728 -13.21 8.33 -41.57
N THR A 729 -13.42 8.09 -42.86
CA THR A 729 -12.32 7.95 -43.84
C THR A 729 -12.25 9.17 -44.76
N VAL A 730 -11.05 9.74 -44.89
CA VAL A 730 -10.74 10.84 -45.81
C VAL A 730 -10.04 10.27 -47.05
N GLU A 731 -10.70 10.33 -48.19
CA GLU A 731 -10.08 10.02 -49.48
C GLU A 731 -9.48 11.29 -50.08
N VAL A 732 -8.20 11.21 -50.45
CA VAL A 732 -7.46 12.29 -51.14
C VAL A 732 -7.05 11.78 -52.51
N LYS A 733 -7.64 12.36 -53.56
CA LYS A 733 -7.33 12.05 -54.97
C LYS A 733 -6.54 13.21 -55.59
N PRO A 734 -5.35 12.97 -56.16
CA PRO A 734 -4.60 14.00 -56.85
C PRO A 734 -5.28 14.32 -58.19
N MET A 735 -5.37 15.61 -58.54
CA MET A 735 -5.87 16.04 -59.85
C MET A 735 -4.80 15.80 -60.94
N CYS A 736 -4.52 14.53 -61.27
CA CYS A 736 -3.56 14.14 -62.32
C CYS A 736 -3.99 12.89 -63.09
N SER A 737 -3.47 12.71 -64.31
CA SER A 737 -3.91 11.67 -65.25
C SER A 737 -3.28 10.28 -65.06
N TYR A 738 -2.37 10.12 -64.10
CA TYR A 738 -1.65 8.86 -63.84
C TYR A 738 -1.67 8.56 -62.34
N LEU A 739 -2.39 7.51 -61.94
CA LEU A 739 -2.61 7.15 -60.54
C LEU A 739 -1.55 6.14 -60.08
N ALA A 740 -0.86 6.43 -58.98
CA ALA A 740 -0.02 5.47 -58.25
C ALA A 740 -0.90 4.57 -57.34
N PRO A 741 -0.36 3.48 -56.74
CA PRO A 741 -1.12 2.59 -55.86
C PRO A 741 -1.79 3.33 -54.70
N GLU A 742 -2.92 2.82 -54.23
CA GLU A 742 -3.62 3.36 -53.05
C GLU A 742 -2.76 3.15 -51.79
N ASN A 743 -2.40 4.26 -51.15
CA ASN A 743 -1.72 4.25 -49.86
C ASN A 743 -2.75 4.41 -48.75
N LYS A 744 -2.97 3.31 -48.03
CA LYS A 744 -3.80 3.31 -46.83
C LYS A 744 -2.98 3.78 -45.63
N LYS A 745 -3.45 4.80 -44.92
CA LYS A 745 -2.79 5.39 -43.76
C LYS A 745 -3.79 5.58 -42.62
N SER A 746 -3.33 5.51 -41.39
CA SER A 746 -4.14 5.80 -40.19
C SER A 746 -3.80 7.18 -39.65
N PHE A 747 -4.81 7.91 -39.18
CA PHE A 747 -4.68 9.25 -38.60
C PHE A 747 -5.44 9.34 -37.28
N GLY A 748 -4.91 10.14 -36.35
CA GLY A 748 -5.53 10.38 -35.05
C GLY A 748 -4.90 11.57 -34.35
N LEU A 749 -5.68 12.23 -33.50
CA LEU A 749 -5.28 13.38 -32.70
C LEU A 749 -5.05 13.00 -31.23
N GLY A 750 -4.39 13.89 -30.49
CA GLY A 750 -4.05 13.71 -29.08
C GLY A 750 -3.15 12.50 -28.79
N LEU A 751 -3.10 12.09 -27.52
CA LEU A 751 -2.22 11.03 -27.03
C LEU A 751 -2.65 9.64 -27.52
N CYS A 752 -1.69 8.83 -27.96
CA CYS A 752 -1.87 7.41 -28.23
C CYS A 752 -1.25 6.58 -27.09
N VAL A 753 -2.02 5.66 -26.52
CA VAL A 753 -1.55 4.73 -25.48
C VAL A 753 -1.49 3.32 -26.02
N ILE A 754 -0.35 2.65 -25.85
CA ILE A 754 -0.11 1.27 -26.28
C ILE A 754 0.21 0.43 -25.04
N GLY A 755 -0.57 -0.62 -24.78
CA GLY A 755 -0.22 -1.62 -23.76
C GLY A 755 0.43 -2.84 -24.41
N VAL A 756 1.58 -3.26 -23.89
CA VAL A 756 2.39 -4.35 -24.44
C VAL A 756 1.95 -5.71 -23.88
N SER A 757 1.52 -5.79 -22.64
CA SER A 757 1.09 -7.04 -22.02
C SER A 757 -0.22 -6.85 -21.26
N LEU A 758 -0.93 -7.95 -21.00
CA LEU A 758 -2.09 -7.92 -20.11
C LEU A 758 -1.61 -7.87 -18.66
N ASN A 759 -2.16 -6.95 -17.88
CA ASN A 759 -1.94 -6.98 -16.44
C ASN A 759 -2.76 -8.09 -15.78
N GLY A 760 -2.30 -8.53 -14.61
CA GLY A 760 -3.03 -9.52 -13.79
C GLY A 760 -4.41 -9.04 -13.34
N SER A 761 -4.63 -7.71 -13.32
CA SER A 761 -5.94 -7.10 -13.13
C SER A 761 -6.38 -6.19 -14.27
N SER A 762 -7.65 -6.34 -14.68
CA SER A 762 -8.26 -5.53 -15.73
C SER A 762 -8.37 -4.03 -15.40
N ARG A 763 -8.26 -3.66 -14.11
CA ARG A 763 -8.26 -2.27 -13.65
C ARG A 763 -7.01 -1.51 -14.09
N ILE A 764 -5.83 -2.12 -13.97
CA ILE A 764 -4.54 -1.50 -14.32
C ILE A 764 -4.53 -1.15 -15.81
N ASP A 765 -5.04 -2.04 -16.66
CA ASP A 765 -5.18 -1.81 -18.09
C ASP A 765 -6.09 -0.60 -18.40
N ARG A 766 -7.20 -0.42 -17.66
CA ARG A 766 -8.09 0.74 -17.83
C ARG A 766 -7.42 2.04 -17.41
N GLN A 767 -6.60 2.01 -16.37
CA GLN A 767 -5.87 3.20 -15.92
C GLN A 767 -4.84 3.66 -16.94
N LEU A 768 -4.15 2.70 -17.56
CA LEU A 768 -3.26 2.99 -18.69
C LEU A 768 -4.05 3.66 -19.82
N LYS A 769 -5.19 3.08 -20.23
CA LYS A 769 -6.08 3.67 -21.26
C LYS A 769 -6.60 5.06 -20.87
N GLY A 770 -6.91 5.27 -19.59
CA GLY A 770 -7.37 6.53 -18.98
C GLY A 770 -6.37 7.68 -19.02
N ARG A 771 -5.12 7.43 -19.46
CA ARG A 771 -4.14 8.48 -19.73
C ARG A 771 -4.45 9.29 -21.00
N ALA A 772 -5.22 8.71 -21.94
CA ALA A 772 -5.64 9.38 -23.16
C ALA A 772 -7.12 9.83 -23.13
N GLY A 773 -7.41 10.92 -23.84
CA GLY A 773 -8.76 11.42 -24.08
C GLY A 773 -9.47 12.00 -22.85
N ARG A 774 -8.73 12.73 -22.02
CA ARG A 774 -9.21 13.41 -20.81
C ARG A 774 -9.90 14.73 -21.14
N GLN A 775 -10.91 15.13 -20.37
CA GLN A 775 -11.67 16.39 -20.54
C GLN A 775 -12.09 16.62 -22.01
N GLY A 776 -12.69 15.61 -22.64
CA GLY A 776 -13.13 15.73 -24.04
C GLY A 776 -12.01 15.78 -25.10
N ALA A 777 -10.73 15.69 -24.71
CA ALA A 777 -9.63 15.65 -25.67
C ALA A 777 -9.68 14.41 -26.58
N PHE A 778 -9.13 14.55 -27.78
CA PHE A 778 -8.88 13.41 -28.66
C PHE A 778 -7.82 12.47 -28.05
N GLY A 779 -7.90 11.19 -28.38
CA GLY A 779 -6.91 10.21 -27.95
C GLY A 779 -7.23 8.81 -28.46
N ALA A 780 -6.26 7.91 -28.33
CA ALA A 780 -6.46 6.50 -28.68
C ALA A 780 -5.81 5.56 -27.68
N SER A 781 -6.35 4.34 -27.59
CA SER A 781 -5.69 3.24 -26.87
C SER A 781 -5.71 1.95 -27.67
N LYS A 782 -4.62 1.17 -27.59
CA LYS A 782 -4.43 -0.10 -28.29
C LYS A 782 -3.68 -1.09 -27.39
N LEU A 783 -4.04 -2.37 -27.45
CA LEU A 783 -3.34 -3.46 -26.74
C LEU A 783 -2.69 -4.37 -27.78
N ILE A 784 -1.38 -4.62 -27.66
CA ILE A 784 -0.60 -5.47 -28.57
C ILE A 784 0.12 -6.51 -27.74
N VAL A 785 -0.45 -7.71 -27.64
CA VAL A 785 -0.04 -8.76 -26.68
C VAL A 785 0.54 -9.98 -27.39
N SER A 786 1.35 -10.77 -26.69
CA SER A 786 1.90 -12.02 -27.20
C SER A 786 1.20 -13.23 -26.58
N SER A 787 1.03 -14.30 -27.37
CA SER A 787 0.49 -15.58 -26.90
C SER A 787 1.40 -16.31 -25.90
N GLN A 788 2.61 -15.79 -25.71
CA GLN A 788 3.59 -16.25 -24.74
C GLN A 788 3.50 -15.50 -23.40
N ASP A 789 2.75 -14.39 -23.33
CA ASP A 789 2.58 -13.62 -22.10
C ASP A 789 1.86 -14.46 -21.03
N ASP A 790 2.30 -14.37 -19.77
CA ASP A 790 1.84 -15.24 -18.68
C ASP A 790 0.30 -15.35 -18.57
N PRO A 791 -0.49 -14.26 -18.55
CA PRO A 791 -1.95 -14.38 -18.43
C PRO A 791 -2.57 -15.19 -19.57
N ILE A 792 -1.98 -15.12 -20.77
CA ILE A 792 -2.49 -15.78 -21.97
C ILE A 792 -1.97 -17.22 -22.05
N ALA A 793 -0.71 -17.45 -21.70
CA ALA A 793 -0.06 -18.75 -21.75
C ALA A 793 -0.64 -19.73 -20.73
N PHE A 794 -1.01 -19.24 -19.54
CA PHE A 794 -1.57 -20.06 -18.45
C PHE A 794 -3.10 -20.15 -18.45
N SER A 795 -3.80 -19.42 -19.32
CA SER A 795 -5.26 -19.48 -19.41
C SER A 795 -5.74 -20.83 -19.95
N ARG A 796 -6.93 -21.26 -19.50
CA ARG A 796 -7.66 -22.41 -20.06
C ARG A 796 -7.93 -22.27 -21.56
N GLN A 797 -7.87 -21.04 -22.07
CA GLN A 797 -8.14 -20.68 -23.46
C GLN A 797 -6.88 -20.64 -24.35
N ALA A 798 -5.68 -20.89 -23.80
CA ALA A 798 -4.40 -20.81 -24.52
C ALA A 798 -4.39 -21.63 -25.82
N ASN A 799 -4.93 -22.86 -25.79
CA ASN A 799 -5.02 -23.73 -26.97
C ASN A 799 -5.99 -23.19 -28.04
N SER A 800 -7.04 -22.48 -27.63
CA SER A 800 -7.98 -21.83 -28.55
C SER A 800 -7.37 -20.61 -29.23
N ILE A 801 -6.46 -19.90 -28.55
CA ILE A 801 -5.73 -18.74 -29.08
C ILE A 801 -4.64 -19.18 -30.05
N ARG A 802 -3.86 -20.21 -29.68
CA ARG A 802 -2.82 -20.77 -30.56
C ARG A 802 -3.40 -21.41 -31.83
N SER A 803 -4.62 -21.95 -31.77
CA SER A 803 -5.31 -22.54 -32.93
C SER A 803 -6.12 -21.52 -33.75
N ALA A 804 -6.61 -20.44 -33.12
CA ALA A 804 -7.18 -19.31 -33.82
C ALA A 804 -6.04 -18.43 -34.37
N ASN A 805 -5.53 -18.76 -35.56
CA ASN A 805 -4.64 -17.86 -36.31
C ASN A 805 -5.16 -16.41 -36.21
N ALA A 806 -4.26 -15.48 -35.83
CA ALA A 806 -4.43 -14.05 -35.46
C ALA A 806 -5.37 -13.17 -36.34
N THR A 807 -5.97 -13.74 -37.38
CA THR A 807 -6.81 -13.09 -38.38
C THR A 807 -8.32 -13.02 -38.05
N ASN A 808 -8.83 -13.70 -37.00
CA ASN A 808 -10.27 -13.69 -36.70
C ASN A 808 -10.65 -12.60 -35.68
N THR A 809 -10.61 -11.34 -36.14
CA THR A 809 -10.77 -10.08 -35.37
C THR A 809 -12.00 -10.00 -34.47
N ARG A 810 -13.06 -10.79 -34.70
CA ARG A 810 -14.28 -10.75 -33.86
C ARG A 810 -14.20 -11.56 -32.57
N ARG A 811 -13.35 -12.59 -32.48
CA ARG A 811 -13.26 -13.46 -31.29
C ARG A 811 -12.21 -12.98 -30.29
N VAL A 812 -11.21 -12.25 -30.76
CA VAL A 812 -10.07 -11.78 -29.95
C VAL A 812 -10.51 -10.96 -28.73
N PRO A 813 -11.43 -9.97 -28.82
CA PRO A 813 -11.86 -9.22 -27.64
C PRO A 813 -12.53 -10.08 -26.57
N ILE A 814 -13.32 -11.07 -26.97
CA ILE A 814 -14.03 -11.98 -26.06
C ILE A 814 -13.04 -12.89 -25.32
N LEU A 815 -12.01 -13.36 -26.02
CA LEU A 815 -10.94 -14.18 -25.44
C LEU A 815 -10.14 -13.37 -24.41
N VAL A 816 -9.73 -12.14 -24.78
CA VAL A 816 -9.00 -11.24 -23.85
C VAL A 816 -9.82 -10.94 -22.61
N GLN A 817 -11.12 -10.62 -22.75
CA GLN A 817 -12.00 -10.36 -21.62
C GLN A 817 -12.15 -11.60 -20.72
N SER A 818 -12.19 -12.80 -21.30
CA SER A 818 -12.27 -14.04 -20.53
C SER A 818 -10.99 -14.31 -19.76
N ILE A 819 -9.83 -14.11 -20.39
CA ILE A 819 -8.51 -14.24 -19.74
C ILE A 819 -8.40 -13.26 -18.58
N GLN A 820 -8.74 -11.99 -18.79
CA GLN A 820 -8.74 -10.98 -17.73
C GLN A 820 -9.67 -11.38 -16.57
N SER A 821 -10.84 -11.96 -16.85
CA SER A 821 -11.73 -12.45 -15.78
C SER A 821 -11.19 -13.66 -15.01
N GLU A 822 -10.44 -14.55 -15.68
CA GLU A 822 -9.76 -15.67 -15.04
C GLU A 822 -8.62 -15.15 -14.15
N SER A 823 -7.80 -14.23 -14.65
CA SER A 823 -6.71 -13.58 -13.89
C SER A 823 -7.22 -12.79 -12.69
N ASP A 824 -8.26 -11.97 -12.86
CA ASP A 824 -8.90 -11.22 -11.76
C ASP A 824 -9.43 -12.18 -10.67
N ALA A 825 -9.95 -13.36 -11.05
CA ALA A 825 -10.44 -14.35 -10.09
C ALA A 825 -9.30 -15.04 -9.32
N ASP A 826 -8.22 -15.41 -10.01
CA ASP A 826 -7.03 -16.01 -9.41
C ASP A 826 -6.33 -15.02 -8.45
N GLU A 827 -6.25 -13.74 -8.82
CA GLU A 827 -5.72 -12.69 -7.95
C GLU A 827 -6.56 -12.47 -6.69
N ARG A 828 -7.89 -12.44 -6.83
CA ARG A 828 -8.82 -12.33 -5.69
C ARG A 828 -8.66 -13.50 -4.73
N TRP A 829 -8.50 -14.71 -5.25
CA TRP A 829 -8.32 -15.91 -4.44
C TRP A 829 -7.00 -15.85 -3.63
N ARG A 830 -5.89 -15.50 -4.28
CA ARG A 830 -4.59 -15.33 -3.60
C ARG A 830 -4.64 -14.23 -2.52
N SER A 831 -5.32 -13.13 -2.82
CA SER A 831 -5.46 -12.00 -1.89
C SER A 831 -6.34 -12.34 -0.69
N ALA A 832 -7.41 -13.13 -0.88
CA ALA A 832 -8.28 -13.58 0.21
C ALA A 832 -7.54 -14.44 1.24
N LEU A 833 -6.64 -15.32 0.77
CA LEU A 833 -5.80 -16.16 1.63
C LEU A 833 -4.96 -15.30 2.58
N SER A 834 -4.11 -14.44 2.03
CA SER A 834 -3.22 -13.58 2.84
C SER A 834 -4.01 -12.71 3.82
N ARG A 835 -5.15 -12.17 3.40
CA ARG A 835 -5.97 -11.26 4.20
C ARG A 835 -6.54 -11.93 5.44
N ASP A 836 -7.07 -13.14 5.31
CA ASP A 836 -7.74 -13.82 6.43
C ASP A 836 -6.74 -14.15 7.55
N TYR A 837 -5.53 -14.62 7.21
CA TYR A 837 -4.46 -14.83 8.20
C TYR A 837 -3.97 -13.51 8.83
N SER A 838 -3.65 -12.50 8.00
CA SER A 838 -3.19 -11.20 8.50
C SER A 838 -4.20 -10.55 9.45
N SER A 839 -5.51 -10.73 9.21
CA SER A 839 -6.56 -10.16 10.05
C SER A 839 -6.54 -10.67 11.50
N VAL A 840 -6.20 -11.95 11.71
CA VAL A 840 -6.11 -12.55 13.05
C VAL A 840 -4.89 -12.00 13.79
N VAL A 841 -3.74 -12.00 13.12
CA VAL A 841 -2.49 -11.50 13.70
C VAL A 841 -2.61 -10.01 14.03
N GLU A 842 -3.24 -9.24 13.14
CA GLU A 842 -3.53 -7.83 13.35
C GLU A 842 -4.48 -7.60 14.54
N THR A 843 -5.53 -8.39 14.68
CA THR A 843 -6.46 -8.29 15.80
C THR A 843 -5.74 -8.48 17.14
N GLN A 844 -4.84 -9.46 17.21
CA GLN A 844 -4.02 -9.68 18.41
C GLN A 844 -3.03 -8.54 18.63
N THR A 845 -2.36 -8.06 17.58
CA THR A 845 -1.42 -6.93 17.66
C THR A 845 -2.08 -5.69 18.21
N LEU A 846 -3.30 -5.39 17.74
CA LEU A 846 -4.05 -4.23 18.21
C LEU A 846 -4.56 -4.40 19.64
N SER A 847 -4.90 -5.63 20.05
CA SER A 847 -5.23 -5.96 21.44
C SER A 847 -4.02 -5.83 22.35
N PHE A 848 -2.84 -6.28 21.90
CA PHE A 848 -1.57 -6.08 22.59
C PHE A 848 -1.24 -4.59 22.75
N TYR A 849 -1.35 -3.78 21.69
CA TYR A 849 -1.13 -2.33 21.79
C TYR A 849 -2.10 -1.64 22.74
N HIS A 850 -3.37 -2.03 22.73
CA HIS A 850 -4.34 -1.49 23.67
C HIS A 850 -3.97 -1.85 25.11
N TRP A 851 -3.69 -3.12 25.37
CA TRP A 851 -3.27 -3.61 26.68
C TRP A 851 -1.96 -2.96 27.17
N ARG A 852 -0.96 -2.83 26.30
CA ARG A 852 0.31 -2.13 26.56
C ARG A 852 0.08 -0.66 26.95
N ARG A 853 -0.79 0.06 26.25
CA ARG A 853 -1.15 1.44 26.63
C ARG A 853 -1.88 1.52 27.96
N GLU A 854 -2.76 0.56 28.25
CA GLU A 854 -3.42 0.48 29.56
C GLU A 854 -2.40 0.25 30.69
N LEU A 855 -1.41 -0.62 30.48
CA LEU A 855 -0.31 -0.82 31.43
C LEU A 855 0.49 0.47 31.67
N LEU A 856 0.78 1.23 30.61
CA LEU A 856 1.50 2.50 30.72
C LEU A 856 0.67 3.60 31.41
N ALA A 857 -0.65 3.61 31.22
CA ALA A 857 -1.54 4.65 31.72
C ALA A 857 -2.03 4.43 33.16
N SER A 858 -2.00 3.19 33.66
CA SER A 858 -2.68 2.82 34.90
C SER A 858 -1.74 2.19 35.93
N ASN A 859 -2.02 2.42 37.23
CA ASN A 859 -1.32 1.76 38.34
C ASN A 859 -1.96 0.39 38.67
N VAL A 860 -2.32 -0.37 37.64
CA VAL A 860 -3.08 -1.64 37.81
C VAL A 860 -2.28 -2.67 38.60
N TRP A 861 -0.97 -2.78 38.37
CA TRP A 861 -0.15 -3.77 39.07
C TRP A 861 -0.15 -3.58 40.59
N ARG A 862 -0.22 -2.34 41.10
CA ARG A 862 -0.33 -2.12 42.55
C ARG A 862 -1.60 -2.74 43.12
N GLN A 863 -2.71 -2.66 42.39
CA GLN A 863 -4.00 -3.22 42.82
C GLN A 863 -4.02 -4.75 42.68
N SER A 864 -3.35 -5.29 41.67
CA SER A 864 -3.30 -6.73 41.38
C SER A 864 -2.03 -7.44 41.87
N ARG A 865 -1.14 -6.76 42.62
CA ARG A 865 0.19 -7.29 42.98
C ARG A 865 0.07 -8.60 43.75
N SER A 866 -0.83 -8.65 44.73
CA SER A 866 -1.01 -9.82 45.60
C SER A 866 -1.53 -10.99 44.79
N ASP A 867 -2.51 -10.73 43.92
CA ASP A 867 -3.08 -11.75 43.03
C ASP A 867 -2.04 -12.25 42.01
N SER A 868 -1.20 -11.36 41.49
CA SER A 868 -0.14 -11.69 40.52
C SER A 868 0.95 -12.55 41.15
N VAL A 869 1.42 -12.20 42.35
CA VAL A 869 2.42 -12.98 43.10
C VAL A 869 1.86 -14.35 43.51
N VAL A 870 0.60 -14.41 43.93
CA VAL A 870 -0.06 -15.67 44.27
C VAL A 870 -0.22 -16.57 43.03
N SER A 871 -0.69 -16.02 41.90
CA SER A 871 -0.81 -16.78 40.65
C SER A 871 0.54 -17.32 40.20
N TRP A 872 1.57 -16.46 40.23
CA TRP A 872 2.94 -16.82 39.91
C TRP A 872 3.46 -17.98 40.78
N ALA A 873 3.27 -17.91 42.10
CA ALA A 873 3.74 -18.95 43.02
C ALA A 873 3.00 -20.29 42.84
N ILE A 874 1.71 -20.24 42.49
CA ILE A 874 0.91 -21.43 42.17
C ILE A 874 1.41 -22.07 40.87
N GLU A 875 1.62 -21.27 39.83
CA GLU A 875 2.08 -21.75 38.52
C GLU A 875 3.51 -22.29 38.57
N PHE A 876 4.44 -21.56 39.19
CA PHE A 876 5.82 -21.98 39.36
C PHE A 876 5.91 -23.35 40.04
N ILE A 877 5.24 -23.51 41.18
CA ILE A 877 5.21 -24.79 41.89
C ILE A 877 4.46 -25.86 41.08
N SER A 878 3.36 -25.52 40.40
CA SER A 878 2.64 -26.51 39.59
C SER A 878 3.47 -27.04 38.42
N SER A 879 4.26 -26.18 37.78
CA SER A 879 5.12 -26.55 36.66
C SER A 879 6.20 -27.57 37.06
N GLU A 880 6.76 -27.42 38.25
CA GLU A 880 7.79 -28.32 38.79
C GLU A 880 7.20 -29.59 39.43
N PHE A 881 5.98 -29.52 39.98
CA PHE A 881 5.34 -30.65 40.69
C PHE A 881 4.51 -31.61 39.83
N ASP A 882 3.98 -31.21 38.67
CA ASP A 882 3.02 -32.03 37.91
C ASP A 882 3.65 -33.27 37.21
N SER A 883 4.96 -33.51 37.38
CA SER A 883 5.69 -34.56 36.67
C SER A 883 6.13 -35.79 37.48
N ILE A 884 5.87 -35.92 38.80
CA ILE A 884 6.48 -37.03 39.59
C ILE A 884 5.58 -37.73 40.63
N SER A 885 5.79 -39.05 40.75
CA SER A 885 5.33 -39.94 41.83
C SER A 885 5.92 -39.60 43.21
N GLU A 886 5.27 -40.05 44.30
CA GLU A 886 5.61 -39.79 45.72
C GLU A 886 7.09 -39.99 46.14
N THR A 887 7.93 -40.67 45.34
CA THR A 887 9.35 -40.92 45.61
C THR A 887 10.33 -39.86 45.07
N GLY A 888 9.86 -38.82 44.36
CA GLY A 888 10.70 -37.79 43.72
C GLY A 888 10.72 -36.41 44.40
N TYR A 889 10.03 -36.25 45.53
CA TYR A 889 9.85 -34.94 46.17
C TYR A 889 11.17 -34.24 46.52
N GLU A 890 12.15 -34.98 47.06
CA GLU A 890 13.44 -34.43 47.50
C GLU A 890 14.21 -33.80 46.32
N THR A 891 14.29 -34.51 45.19
CA THR A 891 14.94 -34.02 43.97
C THR A 891 14.24 -32.81 43.33
N VAL A 892 12.91 -32.76 43.36
CA VAL A 892 12.14 -31.61 42.85
C VAL A 892 12.32 -30.41 43.76
N PHE A 893 12.31 -30.63 45.08
CA PHE A 893 12.50 -29.56 46.04
C PHE A 893 13.90 -28.95 45.94
N ASP A 894 14.94 -29.77 45.77
CA ASP A 894 16.31 -29.29 45.53
C ASP A 894 16.41 -28.45 44.25
N GLN A 895 15.69 -28.83 43.18
CA GLN A 895 15.61 -28.04 41.94
C GLN A 895 14.90 -26.70 42.17
N ILE A 896 13.75 -26.70 42.85
CA ILE A 896 13.01 -25.49 43.21
C ILE A 896 13.88 -24.56 44.06
N GLN A 897 14.58 -25.10 45.06
CA GLN A 897 15.48 -24.33 45.91
C GLN A 897 16.62 -23.73 45.10
N SER A 898 17.24 -24.51 44.22
CA SER A 898 18.31 -24.02 43.35
C SER A 898 17.83 -22.91 42.43
N GLN A 899 16.66 -23.04 41.80
CA GLN A 899 16.09 -22.01 40.93
C GLN A 899 15.71 -20.75 41.70
N LEU A 900 15.04 -20.86 42.84
CA LEU A 900 14.62 -19.72 43.66
C LEU A 900 15.83 -18.95 44.23
N TRP A 901 16.87 -19.67 44.64
CA TRP A 901 18.11 -19.06 45.11
C TRP A 901 18.88 -18.37 43.97
N THR A 902 19.01 -19.03 42.81
CA THR A 902 19.81 -18.53 41.69
C THR A 902 19.14 -17.36 40.98
N ASN A 903 17.82 -17.45 40.74
CA ASN A 903 17.10 -16.49 39.92
C ASN A 903 16.56 -15.31 40.74
N ILE A 904 16.23 -15.53 42.02
CA ILE A 904 15.46 -14.58 42.83
C ILE A 904 16.12 -14.30 44.19
N GLY A 905 17.09 -15.11 44.62
CA GLY A 905 17.79 -14.94 45.90
C GLY A 905 16.93 -15.28 47.13
N ILE A 906 15.90 -16.12 46.96
CA ILE A 906 15.00 -16.52 48.06
C ILE A 906 15.44 -17.86 48.63
N ASP A 907 15.63 -17.91 49.96
CA ASP A 907 15.88 -19.15 50.69
C ASP A 907 14.55 -19.80 51.09
N CYS A 908 14.31 -21.01 50.58
CA CYS A 908 13.12 -21.81 50.87
C CYS A 908 13.42 -23.10 51.64
N GLU A 909 14.63 -23.30 52.19
CA GLU A 909 15.00 -24.55 52.89
C GLU A 909 14.00 -24.94 54.00
N TRP A 910 13.44 -23.95 54.69
CA TRP A 910 12.45 -24.12 55.75
C TRP A 910 11.06 -24.60 55.27
N MET A 911 10.79 -24.54 53.96
CA MET A 911 9.53 -24.97 53.35
C MET A 911 9.52 -26.47 53.03
N TYR A 912 10.61 -27.19 53.33
CA TYR A 912 10.76 -28.62 53.04
C TYR A 912 9.70 -29.46 53.75
N GLY A 913 9.01 -30.32 52.99
CA GLY A 913 7.98 -31.23 53.49
C GLY A 913 6.55 -30.69 53.46
N LEU A 914 6.34 -29.49 52.92
CA LEU A 914 5.01 -28.92 52.67
C LEU A 914 4.36 -29.52 51.40
N GLY A 915 3.04 -29.70 51.43
CA GLY A 915 2.27 -30.11 50.26
C GLY A 915 2.07 -28.97 49.25
N LYS A 916 1.77 -29.29 47.99
CA LYS A 916 1.65 -28.34 46.85
C LYS A 916 0.94 -27.03 47.19
N THR A 917 -0.26 -27.09 47.75
CA THR A 917 -1.06 -25.91 48.12
C THR A 917 -0.43 -25.05 49.21
N GLU A 918 0.24 -25.68 50.17
CA GLU A 918 0.83 -25.00 51.32
C GLU A 918 2.19 -24.40 50.96
N LEU A 919 2.95 -25.11 50.12
CA LEU A 919 4.18 -24.61 49.49
C LEU A 919 3.90 -23.35 48.65
N SER A 920 2.85 -23.35 47.80
CA SER A 920 2.49 -22.17 47.00
C SER A 920 2.08 -20.97 47.84
N ALA A 921 1.33 -21.20 48.92
CA ALA A 921 0.93 -20.11 49.82
C ALA A 921 2.14 -19.49 50.55
N GLN A 922 3.08 -20.31 51.04
CA GLN A 922 4.27 -19.84 51.74
C GLN A 922 5.27 -19.15 50.80
N LEU A 923 5.44 -19.68 49.59
CA LEU A 923 6.25 -19.04 48.56
C LEU A 923 5.68 -17.66 48.19
N ALA A 924 4.36 -17.58 47.96
CA ALA A 924 3.70 -16.31 47.65
C ALA A 924 3.91 -15.27 48.76
N ALA A 925 3.79 -15.66 50.03
CA ALA A 925 4.02 -14.76 51.17
C ALA A 925 5.47 -14.24 51.20
N THR A 926 6.44 -15.14 51.02
CA THR A 926 7.88 -14.80 51.03
C THR A 926 8.25 -13.85 49.89
N VAL A 927 7.71 -14.11 48.69
CA VAL A 927 7.92 -13.25 47.52
C VAL A 927 7.27 -11.89 47.71
N LEU A 928 6.06 -11.84 48.29
CA LEU A 928 5.36 -10.59 48.56
C LEU A 928 6.14 -9.71 49.55
N ASP A 929 6.70 -10.31 50.59
CA ASP A 929 7.56 -9.62 51.56
C ASP A 929 8.84 -9.08 50.88
N ALA A 930 9.47 -9.87 50.00
CA ALA A 930 10.64 -9.41 49.24
C ALA A 930 10.31 -8.23 48.32
N VAL A 931 9.18 -8.28 47.62
CA VAL A 931 8.67 -7.16 46.81
C VAL A 931 8.38 -5.93 47.68
N ASP A 932 7.81 -6.12 48.87
CA ASP A 932 7.57 -5.04 49.83
C ASP A 932 8.86 -4.37 50.32
N ASP A 933 9.90 -5.16 50.56
CA ASP A 933 11.20 -4.65 50.99
C ASP A 933 11.92 -3.87 49.88
N ILE A 934 11.77 -4.27 48.62
CA ILE A 934 12.25 -3.49 47.47
C ILE A 934 11.44 -2.20 47.33
N SER A 935 10.10 -2.28 47.42
CA SER A 935 9.22 -1.11 47.33
C SER A 935 9.55 -0.02 48.35
N ARG A 936 9.97 -0.40 49.57
CA ARG A 936 10.39 0.54 50.63
C ARG A 936 11.69 1.29 50.33
N GLN A 937 12.50 0.84 49.38
CA GLN A 937 13.78 1.47 49.03
C GLN A 937 13.62 2.67 48.08
N PHE A 938 12.46 2.81 47.44
CA PHE A 938 12.17 3.84 46.45
C PHE A 938 11.06 4.80 46.91
N GLU A 939 10.94 5.95 46.25
CA GLU A 939 9.77 6.80 46.42
C GLU A 939 8.51 6.17 45.80
N TYR A 940 7.33 6.54 46.32
CA TYR A 940 6.06 5.88 46.02
C TYR A 940 5.65 5.92 44.54
N GLU A 941 6.00 6.99 43.81
CA GLU A 941 5.73 7.10 42.37
C GLU A 941 6.82 6.44 41.50
N GLU A 942 8.04 6.36 42.02
CA GLU A 942 9.22 5.84 41.31
C GLU A 942 9.18 4.31 41.19
N PHE A 943 8.88 3.60 42.28
CA PHE A 943 8.72 2.14 42.26
C PHE A 943 7.60 1.70 41.30
N ASP A 944 6.50 2.44 41.29
CA ASP A 944 5.38 2.18 40.39
C ASP A 944 5.78 2.34 38.92
N GLN A 945 6.60 3.36 38.62
CA GLN A 945 7.12 3.56 37.28
C GLN A 945 8.08 2.46 36.86
N LEU A 946 8.97 2.03 37.76
CA LEU A 946 9.87 0.90 37.52
C LEU A 946 9.10 -0.41 37.30
N ALA A 947 8.07 -0.68 38.09
CA ALA A 947 7.23 -1.86 37.93
C ALA A 947 6.47 -1.85 36.59
N ARG A 948 5.89 -0.72 36.20
CA ARG A 948 5.25 -0.57 34.87
C ARG A 948 6.24 -0.79 33.74
N ASN A 949 7.42 -0.19 33.83
CA ASN A 949 8.46 -0.34 32.82
C ASN A 949 8.92 -1.79 32.71
N ALA A 950 9.13 -2.48 33.83
CA ALA A 950 9.50 -3.89 33.84
C ALA A 950 8.42 -4.78 33.19
N GLN A 951 7.13 -4.49 33.42
CA GLN A 951 6.04 -5.20 32.76
C GLN A 951 6.05 -5.02 31.24
N VAL A 952 6.17 -3.77 30.79
CA VAL A 952 6.16 -3.45 29.37
C VAL A 952 7.42 -3.98 28.68
N GLU A 953 8.59 -3.85 29.28
CA GLU A 953 9.84 -4.38 28.74
C GLU A 953 9.82 -5.92 28.62
N THR A 954 9.26 -6.62 29.61
CA THR A 954 9.08 -8.08 29.55
C THR A 954 8.13 -8.46 28.42
N ALA A 955 7.01 -7.74 28.29
CA ALA A 955 6.04 -7.99 27.23
C ALA A 955 6.61 -7.68 25.84
N ASP A 956 7.34 -6.57 25.68
CA ASP A 956 7.98 -6.16 24.43
C ASP A 956 9.10 -7.13 24.03
N LYS A 957 9.75 -7.81 24.99
CA LYS A 957 10.74 -8.87 24.74
C LYS A 957 10.11 -10.15 24.22
N LEU A 958 8.95 -10.55 24.75
CA LEU A 958 8.27 -11.81 24.38
C LEU A 958 7.35 -11.67 23.16
N TRP A 959 6.87 -10.45 22.89
CA TRP A 959 5.89 -10.20 21.82
C TRP A 959 6.39 -10.54 20.40
N PRO A 960 7.62 -10.17 20.01
CA PRO A 960 8.17 -10.54 18.70
C PRO A 960 8.23 -12.06 18.47
N GLN A 961 8.58 -12.82 19.52
CA GLN A 961 8.61 -14.29 19.48
C GLN A 961 7.21 -14.87 19.23
N HIS A 962 6.19 -14.31 19.88
CA HIS A 962 4.80 -14.67 19.64
C HIS A 962 4.34 -14.36 18.22
N LEU A 963 4.73 -13.20 17.66
CA LEU A 963 4.40 -12.85 16.27
C LEU A 963 5.02 -13.81 15.26
N ASN A 964 6.29 -14.20 15.45
CA ASN A 964 6.94 -15.20 14.62
C ASN A 964 6.22 -16.56 14.70
N HIS A 965 5.88 -16.99 15.92
CA HIS A 965 5.14 -18.23 16.12
C HIS A 965 3.78 -18.22 15.39
N LEU A 966 3.02 -17.12 15.46
CA LEU A 966 1.75 -17.00 14.72
C LEU A 966 1.93 -17.14 13.21
N GLN A 967 3.02 -16.61 12.65
CA GLN A 967 3.31 -16.73 11.22
C GLN A 967 3.64 -18.18 10.84
N ASP A 968 4.38 -18.90 11.68
CA ASP A 968 4.65 -20.32 11.45
C ASP A 968 3.39 -21.17 11.55
N VAL A 969 2.52 -20.89 12.52
CA VAL A 969 1.22 -21.55 12.63
C VAL A 969 0.35 -21.24 11.43
N ALA A 970 0.30 -19.99 10.97
CA ALA A 970 -0.43 -19.61 9.77
C ALA A 970 0.03 -20.41 8.54
N LEU A 971 1.36 -20.52 8.37
CA LEU A 971 1.97 -21.33 7.32
C LEU A 971 1.60 -22.80 7.49
N SER A 972 1.67 -23.37 8.70
CA SER A 972 1.32 -24.77 8.96
C SER A 972 -0.15 -25.07 8.64
N CYS A 973 -1.08 -24.25 9.14
CA CYS A 973 -2.52 -24.41 8.94
C CYS A 973 -2.92 -24.26 7.46
N ALA A 974 -2.29 -23.32 6.73
CA ALA A 974 -2.53 -23.14 5.29
C ALA A 974 -2.24 -24.41 4.48
N ILE A 975 -1.42 -25.31 5.03
CA ILE A 975 -1.00 -26.57 4.43
C ILE A 975 -1.86 -27.73 4.96
N ALA A 976 -2.30 -27.64 6.22
CA ALA A 976 -3.02 -28.70 6.91
C ALA A 976 -4.50 -28.81 6.53
N GLY A 977 -5.15 -27.68 6.24
CA GLY A 977 -6.61 -27.66 6.11
C GLY A 977 -7.12 -28.25 4.78
N PRO A 978 -8.12 -29.15 4.80
CA PRO A 978 -8.71 -29.74 3.59
C PRO A 978 -9.44 -28.70 2.73
N THR A 979 -9.83 -27.58 3.35
CA THR A 979 -10.36 -26.39 2.66
C THR A 979 -9.80 -25.15 3.32
N HIS A 980 -9.72 -24.04 2.58
CA HIS A 980 -9.29 -22.73 3.10
C HIS A 980 -10.02 -22.35 4.40
N ARG A 981 -11.33 -22.59 4.46
CA ARG A 981 -12.14 -22.23 5.63
C ARG A 981 -11.80 -23.07 6.86
N ALA A 982 -11.44 -24.34 6.66
CA ALA A 982 -10.99 -25.20 7.74
C ALA A 982 -9.60 -24.76 8.24
N ALA A 983 -8.67 -24.49 7.31
CA ALA A 983 -7.33 -23.99 7.61
C ALA A 983 -7.35 -22.69 8.45
N VAL A 984 -8.18 -21.72 8.05
CA VAL A 984 -8.33 -20.46 8.80
C VAL A 984 -9.00 -20.70 10.17
N GLY A 985 -9.96 -21.62 10.25
CA GLY A 985 -10.61 -21.98 11.51
C GLY A 985 -9.63 -22.56 12.54
N GLU A 986 -8.81 -23.52 12.11
CA GLU A 986 -7.76 -24.13 12.92
C GLU A 986 -6.72 -23.09 13.37
N PHE A 987 -6.29 -22.23 12.44
CA PHE A 987 -5.39 -21.13 12.75
C PHE A 987 -5.95 -20.20 13.83
N ILE A 988 -7.23 -19.82 13.76
CA ILE A 988 -7.86 -18.96 14.77
C ILE A 988 -7.84 -19.61 16.16
N GLU A 989 -8.12 -20.91 16.26
CA GLU A 989 -8.10 -21.64 17.53
C GLU A 989 -6.69 -21.70 18.11
N GLN A 990 -5.70 -22.07 17.30
CA GLN A 990 -4.30 -22.15 17.73
C GLN A 990 -3.72 -20.77 18.07
N ALA A 991 -4.03 -19.75 17.28
CA ALA A 991 -3.63 -18.37 17.56
C ALA A 991 -4.22 -17.87 18.88
N HIS A 992 -5.47 -18.21 19.19
CA HIS A 992 -6.08 -17.85 20.47
C HIS A 992 -5.39 -18.52 21.66
N SER A 993 -5.10 -19.82 21.55
CA SER A 993 -4.37 -20.57 22.58
C SER A 993 -2.96 -20.00 22.79
N SER A 994 -2.25 -19.70 21.71
CA SER A 994 -0.91 -19.09 21.78
C SER A 994 -0.93 -17.73 22.45
N PHE A 995 -1.94 -16.90 22.20
CA PHE A 995 -2.04 -15.59 22.83
C PHE A 995 -2.29 -15.67 24.34
N GLN A 996 -3.06 -16.67 24.81
CA GLN A 996 -3.18 -16.92 26.25
C GLN A 996 -1.85 -17.36 26.86
N ALA A 997 -1.15 -18.31 26.22
CA ALA A 997 0.16 -18.76 26.67
C ALA A 997 1.16 -17.59 26.76
N PHE A 998 1.19 -16.70 25.75
CA PHE A 998 1.99 -15.48 25.77
C PHE A 998 1.69 -14.60 27.00
N LEU A 999 0.41 -14.37 27.32
CA LEU A 999 0.04 -13.55 28.48
C LEU A 999 0.47 -14.20 29.81
N ASP A 1000 0.34 -15.52 29.90
CA ASP A 1000 0.76 -16.29 31.07
C ASP A 1000 2.31 -16.24 31.21
N ASP A 1001 3.04 -16.34 30.11
CA ASP A 1001 4.50 -16.19 30.08
C ASP A 1001 4.96 -14.79 30.54
N VAL A 1002 4.26 -13.74 30.08
CA VAL A 1002 4.52 -12.38 30.56
C VAL A 1002 4.31 -12.29 32.07
N ASN A 1003 3.20 -12.80 32.59
CA ASN A 1003 2.95 -12.81 34.04
C ASN A 1003 4.01 -13.61 34.81
N ARG A 1004 4.51 -14.70 34.22
CA ARG A 1004 5.59 -15.54 34.79
C ARG A 1004 6.91 -14.79 34.90
N GLU A 1005 7.30 -14.01 33.89
CA GLU A 1005 8.57 -13.27 33.85
C GLU A 1005 8.55 -11.93 34.60
N VAL A 1006 7.37 -11.33 34.82
CA VAL A 1006 7.23 -10.01 35.48
C VAL A 1006 7.71 -10.02 36.93
N VAL A 1007 7.29 -11.00 37.72
CA VAL A 1007 7.60 -11.05 39.17
C VAL A 1007 9.12 -11.20 39.41
N PRO A 1008 9.84 -12.12 38.74
CA PRO A 1008 11.30 -12.19 38.79
C PRO A 1008 11.98 -10.90 38.34
N SER A 1009 11.46 -10.25 37.29
CA SER A 1009 12.04 -9.00 36.76
C SER A 1009 11.97 -7.86 37.76
N ILE A 1010 10.89 -7.76 38.54
CA ILE A 1010 10.74 -6.76 39.61
C ILE A 1010 11.67 -7.06 40.80
N LEU A 1011 11.85 -8.34 41.14
CA LEU A 1011 12.74 -8.77 42.23
C LEU A 1011 14.22 -8.55 41.91
N ALA A 1012 14.58 -8.48 40.62
CA ALA A 1012 15.93 -8.23 40.14
C ALA A 1012 16.36 -6.74 40.15
N LEU A 1013 15.47 -5.81 40.55
CA LEU A 1013 15.77 -4.38 40.65
C LEU A 1013 16.73 -4.08 41.81
N ASP A 1014 17.82 -3.35 41.55
CA ASP A 1014 18.75 -2.85 42.57
C ASP A 1014 18.40 -1.41 43.01
N THR A 1015 19.00 -0.92 44.10
CA THR A 1015 18.80 0.41 44.72
C THR A 1015 18.96 1.63 43.78
N ALA A 1016 19.58 1.46 42.62
CA ALA A 1016 19.70 2.49 41.57
C ALA A 1016 18.59 2.42 40.49
N GLY A 1017 17.65 1.46 40.61
CA GLY A 1017 16.67 1.14 39.56
C GLY A 1017 17.25 0.36 38.37
N GLU A 1018 18.54 0.02 38.41
CA GLU A 1018 19.21 -0.84 37.42
C GLU A 1018 18.99 -2.32 37.76
N ARG A 1019 18.80 -3.16 36.73
CA ARG A 1019 18.73 -4.62 36.92
C ARG A 1019 20.10 -5.11 37.41
N ARG A 1020 20.13 -5.97 38.44
CA ARG A 1020 21.37 -6.69 38.78
C ARG A 1020 21.84 -7.44 37.54
N ASN A 1021 22.97 -7.03 36.98
CA ASN A 1021 23.59 -7.69 35.83
C ASN A 1021 23.74 -9.18 36.15
N GLN A 1022 22.99 -10.04 35.46
CA GLN A 1022 23.19 -11.50 35.47
C GLN A 1022 24.54 -11.93 34.86
N THR A 1023 25.42 -10.97 34.52
CA THR A 1023 26.78 -11.18 34.04
C THR A 1023 27.85 -11.23 35.13
N GLU A 1024 27.53 -10.98 36.41
CA GLU A 1024 28.35 -11.53 37.48
C GLU A 1024 27.83 -12.92 37.84
N GLN A 1025 28.02 -13.86 36.92
CA GLN A 1025 28.26 -15.23 37.39
C GLN A 1025 29.42 -15.12 38.38
N PRO A 1026 29.28 -15.53 39.66
CA PRO A 1026 30.47 -15.95 40.35
C PRO A 1026 31.06 -17.02 39.45
N ILE A 1027 32.29 -16.80 38.98
CA ILE A 1027 33.08 -17.86 38.38
C ILE A 1027 32.93 -19.01 39.36
N VAL A 1028 32.17 -20.03 38.96
CA VAL A 1028 32.18 -21.30 39.67
C VAL A 1028 33.60 -21.78 39.42
N ILE A 1029 34.50 -21.49 40.37
CA ILE A 1029 35.81 -22.10 40.47
C ILE A 1029 35.52 -23.56 40.78
N GLY A 1030 35.11 -24.28 39.74
CA GLY A 1030 34.81 -25.69 39.78
C GLY A 1030 36.13 -26.43 39.92
N ASN A 1031 36.27 -27.17 41.02
CA ASN A 1031 37.01 -28.42 41.14
C ASN A 1031 38.51 -28.49 40.78
N GLU A 1032 39.17 -27.45 40.29
CA GLU A 1032 40.61 -27.51 39.97
C GLU A 1032 41.50 -27.40 41.22
N ILE A 1033 41.05 -26.73 42.29
CA ILE A 1033 41.83 -26.58 43.53
C ILE A 1033 41.85 -27.86 44.37
N LEU A 1034 40.84 -28.73 44.26
CA LEU A 1034 40.83 -30.03 44.94
C LEU A 1034 41.75 -31.07 44.28
N SER A 1035 42.10 -30.89 43.00
CA SER A 1035 43.08 -31.75 42.29
C SER A 1035 44.54 -31.40 42.58
N VAL A 1036 44.79 -30.19 43.12
CA VAL A 1036 46.13 -29.72 43.50
C VAL A 1036 46.41 -29.96 44.99
N LEU A 1037 45.36 -30.21 45.80
CA LEU A 1037 45.46 -30.53 47.23
C LEU A 1037 45.31 -32.02 47.56
N ALA A 1038 45.00 -32.88 46.57
CA ALA A 1038 45.07 -34.34 46.67
C ALA A 1038 46.39 -34.84 46.05
#